data_AF-A0A9N9SWF9-F1
#
_entry.id   AF-A0A9N9SWF9-F1
#
_cell.length_a   1.000
_cell.length_b   1.000
_cell.length_c   1.000
_cell.angle_alpha   90.00
_cell.angle_beta   90.00
_cell.angle_gamma   90.00
#
_symmetry.space_group_name_H-M   'P 1'
#
loop_
_entity.id
_entity.type
_entity.pdbx_description
1 polymer ?
#
loop_
_entity_poly.entity_id
_entity_poly.type
_entity_poly.pdbx_seq_one_letter_code
_entity_poly.pdbx_strand_id
1 'polypeptide(L)'
;MTAAILTAEWFHLGLDAYYRKFDVYSMAWQQEVNLDNYVASSASYGGPIAIRRDDQKFLKVQGSGQPIISIFSGSGKQIASFKWTRRPIVHMGWTNEEELICIQEDGMVVKHNMFGKYLHTFNISQKVQDSKVIDAKIFTSPQNFTGVAVMTSNFKIFIVNNIEEPKTRQLSELPRSGVQPTSWTVVSEDTTEILVAREYELYRLKQDEHHTSAILEPDITNKYTSIIKMSVSLNARHLALFTDSGYLWLGSTDLRTKYCEVDCDNVHRPKQLLWCGNEAVVLYWEKDTFLAGGEKENIFLVVGKHGEKVNFFYDSSIFLVPEIDGIRIVSNTQHELLQKVPESVQKIYRINSTEPGSFLLEASKQFQRGSHKANEYICLVKNDLEIAVNQCIEAVGYEFDTEIQQMLIRAAQFGKCFIPDARSDIYVNMCRLLRVLNAVRDPKVGIPITITQLNYMKRRKQGILKRLITRNYYYLALQIAKYLKLPEKEGTSYILVHWAKYKVSQSHLEEETVAREIADKLGYSSGISYSEIASTASEYGRKKLAIKLLDYESKASDQVKLLLELGENTPALVKAIESGDTDLVYMVILKLREKMPLGDFKMTIRNFPVAQSLYIKYCKEHNTQALNEIYIQEDDFSAQAETFILESLDNKKNHMKDALLTSAQEAYKKGRKDLYVAMCDESVKLIRFQREVEDKIPGTKTKFIGKSVHDTCKLLLDMKETKLVEKFKNDFKIPEKRYWWVKIDSLAKQKNWTEWKSFLKLRSLQLVTPRLSMCVYSTITGQKLSNI
;
A
#
# COMPACT_ATOMS: atom_id res chain seq x y z
N MET A 1 -2.21 -43.87 -25.24
CA MET A 1 -0.88 -43.24 -25.23
C MET A 1 0.12 -44.17 -24.55
N THR A 2 1.23 -44.54 -25.22
CA THR A 2 2.33 -45.34 -24.64
C THR A 2 3.29 -44.41 -23.88
N ALA A 3 4.05 -44.94 -22.91
CA ALA A 3 5.04 -44.15 -22.14
C ALA A 3 6.07 -43.45 -23.05
N ALA A 4 6.45 -44.08 -24.17
CA ALA A 4 7.37 -43.51 -25.16
C ALA A 4 6.89 -42.21 -25.81
N ILE A 5 5.57 -42.03 -25.96
CA ILE A 5 5.00 -40.78 -26.52
C ILE A 5 5.05 -39.65 -25.48
N LEU A 6 4.90 -40.00 -24.19
CA LEU A 6 4.88 -39.05 -23.07
C LEU A 6 6.27 -38.53 -22.69
N THR A 7 7.32 -39.25 -23.05
CA THR A 7 8.72 -38.86 -22.85
C THR A 7 9.43 -38.45 -24.15
N ALA A 8 8.71 -38.39 -25.29
CA ALA A 8 9.32 -38.08 -26.59
C ALA A 8 9.98 -36.69 -26.62
N GLU A 9 9.44 -35.75 -25.83
CA GLU A 9 9.94 -34.38 -25.71
C GLU A 9 11.05 -34.23 -24.67
N TRP A 10 11.46 -35.33 -24.02
CA TRP A 10 12.47 -35.32 -22.97
C TRP A 10 13.85 -35.55 -23.55
N PHE A 11 14.82 -34.82 -23.03
CA PHE A 11 16.23 -35.02 -23.32
C PHE A 11 17.03 -35.05 -22.02
N HIS A 12 18.14 -35.77 -22.06
CA HIS A 12 19.06 -35.88 -20.93
C HIS A 12 20.01 -34.69 -20.92
N LEU A 13 20.24 -34.15 -19.73
CA LEU A 13 21.29 -33.18 -19.47
C LEU A 13 22.05 -33.65 -18.23
N GLY A 14 22.95 -34.61 -18.45
CA GLY A 14 23.64 -35.36 -17.39
C GLY A 14 22.97 -36.68 -17.01
N LEU A 15 23.48 -37.30 -15.95
CA LEU A 15 23.08 -38.66 -15.54
C LEU A 15 21.66 -38.72 -14.97
N ASP A 16 21.28 -37.74 -14.14
CA ASP A 16 20.02 -37.78 -13.38
C ASP A 16 19.02 -36.64 -13.70
N ALA A 17 19.39 -35.69 -14.57
CA ALA A 17 18.51 -34.57 -14.92
C ALA A 17 17.90 -34.73 -16.31
N TYR A 18 16.57 -34.77 -16.35
CA TYR A 18 15.79 -34.73 -17.58
C TYR A 18 15.24 -33.32 -17.78
N TYR A 19 15.29 -32.84 -19.01
CA TYR A 19 14.65 -31.61 -19.45
C TYR A 19 13.62 -31.95 -20.51
N ARG A 20 12.62 -31.09 -20.65
CA ARG A 20 11.63 -31.19 -21.73
C ARG A 20 11.44 -29.84 -22.39
N LYS A 21 11.22 -29.87 -23.71
CA LYS A 21 10.86 -28.71 -24.53
C LYS A 21 9.58 -29.04 -25.28
N PHE A 22 8.53 -28.26 -25.07
CA PHE A 22 7.21 -28.52 -25.63
C PHE A 22 6.48 -27.24 -26.01
N ASP A 23 5.56 -27.35 -26.97
CA ASP A 23 4.74 -26.25 -27.46
C ASP A 23 3.65 -25.87 -26.45
N VAL A 24 3.49 -24.57 -26.19
CA VAL A 24 2.46 -24.00 -25.32
C VAL A 24 1.37 -23.31 -26.13
N TYR A 25 1.75 -22.50 -27.12
CA TYR A 25 0.82 -21.87 -28.06
C TYR A 25 1.39 -21.83 -29.47
N SER A 26 0.50 -21.94 -30.45
CA SER A 26 0.76 -21.39 -31.78
C SER A 26 0.47 -19.90 -31.79
N MET A 27 1.44 -19.10 -32.24
CA MET A 27 1.41 -17.65 -32.12
C MET A 27 0.36 -17.04 -33.04
N ALA A 28 -0.57 -16.28 -32.46
CA ALA A 28 -1.67 -15.65 -33.20
C ALA A 28 -1.22 -14.54 -34.15
N TRP A 29 -0.04 -13.94 -33.94
CA TRP A 29 0.51 -12.90 -34.83
C TRP A 29 1.07 -13.45 -36.15
N GLN A 30 1.22 -14.77 -36.29
CA GLN A 30 1.63 -15.46 -37.52
C GLN A 30 2.72 -14.70 -38.31
N GLN A 31 2.39 -14.21 -39.51
CA GLN A 31 3.32 -13.52 -40.42
C GLN A 31 3.40 -12.00 -40.21
N GLU A 32 2.59 -11.42 -39.31
CA GLU A 32 2.58 -9.97 -39.07
C GLU A 32 3.82 -9.50 -38.32
N VAL A 33 4.41 -10.39 -37.52
CA VAL A 33 5.61 -10.12 -36.71
C VAL A 33 6.75 -11.01 -37.19
N ASN A 34 7.84 -10.38 -37.63
CA ASN A 34 9.11 -11.07 -37.80
C ASN A 34 10.09 -10.60 -36.72
N LEU A 35 10.33 -11.43 -35.71
CA LEU A 35 11.21 -11.14 -34.57
C LEU A 35 12.64 -10.75 -34.97
N ASP A 36 13.12 -11.12 -36.17
CA ASP A 36 14.41 -10.66 -36.69
C ASP A 36 14.47 -9.12 -36.70
N ASN A 37 13.35 -8.43 -36.87
CA ASN A 37 13.29 -6.98 -37.04
C ASN A 37 12.96 -6.20 -35.76
N TYR A 38 12.75 -6.90 -34.64
CA TYR A 38 12.21 -6.31 -33.42
C TYR A 38 13.05 -6.63 -32.19
N VAL A 39 13.07 -5.67 -31.26
CA VAL A 39 13.50 -5.88 -29.88
C VAL A 39 12.26 -6.25 -29.07
N ALA A 40 12.29 -7.44 -28.46
CA ALA A 40 11.21 -7.96 -27.64
C ALA A 40 11.55 -7.89 -26.14
N SER A 41 10.51 -7.77 -25.31
CA SER A 41 10.59 -7.89 -23.86
C SER A 41 9.30 -8.45 -23.30
N SER A 42 9.35 -9.34 -22.30
CA SER A 42 8.15 -9.97 -21.73
C SER A 42 8.12 -9.90 -20.22
N ALA A 43 6.92 -9.77 -19.66
CA ALA A 43 6.69 -9.84 -18.22
C ALA A 43 6.73 -11.29 -17.72
N SER A 44 7.22 -11.50 -16.50
CA SER A 44 7.32 -12.81 -15.86
C SER A 44 5.97 -13.51 -15.66
N TYR A 45 6.02 -14.82 -15.41
CA TYR A 45 4.88 -15.71 -15.15
C TYR A 45 3.85 -15.74 -16.29
N GLY A 46 4.35 -15.80 -17.53
CA GLY A 46 3.49 -15.83 -18.72
C GLY A 46 2.78 -14.49 -18.99
N GLY A 47 3.39 -13.37 -18.57
CA GLY A 47 2.85 -12.04 -18.81
C GLY A 47 2.94 -11.59 -20.28
N PRO A 48 2.45 -10.38 -20.60
CA PRO A 48 2.45 -9.85 -21.97
C PRO A 48 3.85 -9.71 -22.57
N ILE A 49 3.89 -9.59 -23.90
CA ILE A 49 5.10 -9.41 -24.70
C ILE A 49 5.00 -8.05 -25.39
N ALA A 50 5.97 -7.17 -25.15
CA ALA A 50 6.13 -5.92 -25.87
C ALA A 50 7.21 -6.09 -26.93
N ILE A 51 6.96 -5.58 -28.13
CA ILE A 51 7.94 -5.50 -29.22
C ILE A 51 8.03 -4.07 -29.73
N ARG A 52 9.23 -3.67 -30.10
CA ARG A 52 9.50 -2.44 -30.84
C ARG A 52 10.46 -2.74 -31.98
N ARG A 53 10.44 -1.94 -33.04
CA ARG A 53 11.42 -2.09 -34.11
C ARG A 53 12.85 -1.96 -33.56
N ASP A 54 13.75 -2.77 -34.09
CA ASP A 54 15.18 -2.61 -33.86
C ASP A 54 15.73 -1.51 -34.76
N ASP A 55 16.22 -0.43 -34.13
CA ASP A 55 16.74 0.75 -34.82
C ASP A 55 18.14 0.49 -35.41
N GLN A 56 18.83 -0.57 -34.97
CA GLN A 56 20.12 -0.98 -35.53
C GLN A 56 19.97 -1.71 -36.86
N LYS A 57 18.78 -2.20 -37.21
CA LYS A 57 18.50 -2.91 -38.45
C LYS A 57 17.91 -1.97 -39.52
N PHE A 58 18.56 -1.91 -40.67
CA PHE A 58 18.14 -1.09 -41.80
C PHE A 58 16.94 -1.73 -42.53
N LEU A 59 15.73 -1.26 -42.22
CA LEU A 59 14.50 -1.65 -42.90
C LEU A 59 13.85 -0.44 -43.58
N LYS A 60 13.32 -0.62 -44.80
CA LYS A 60 12.50 0.40 -45.48
C LYS A 60 11.25 0.68 -44.65
N VAL A 61 11.12 1.90 -44.12
CA VAL A 61 9.94 2.33 -43.35
C VAL A 61 8.77 2.52 -44.34
N GLN A 62 7.66 1.80 -44.16
CA GLN A 62 6.38 2.16 -44.77
C GLN A 62 5.59 3.00 -43.75
N GLY A 63 5.45 4.32 -43.98
CA GLY A 63 4.69 5.23 -43.12
C GLY A 63 5.53 6.25 -42.34
N SER A 64 4.95 6.86 -41.30
CA SER A 64 5.65 7.84 -40.45
C SER A 64 6.80 7.17 -39.70
N GLY A 65 8.03 7.67 -39.81
CA GLY A 65 9.24 7.12 -39.15
C GLY A 65 9.26 7.21 -37.63
N GLN A 66 8.12 7.36 -36.96
CA GLN A 66 8.01 7.34 -35.50
C GLN A 66 8.02 5.89 -34.99
N PRO A 67 8.78 5.58 -33.93
CA PRO A 67 8.82 4.25 -33.35
C PRO A 67 7.46 3.85 -32.78
N ILE A 68 7.07 2.59 -33.00
CA ILE A 68 5.82 2.01 -32.51
C ILE A 68 6.17 0.88 -31.53
N ILE A 69 5.46 0.85 -30.41
CA ILE A 69 5.50 -0.26 -29.45
C ILE A 69 4.18 -1.00 -29.57
N SER A 70 4.26 -2.31 -29.82
CA SER A 70 3.11 -3.21 -29.87
C SER A 70 3.19 -4.20 -28.71
N ILE A 71 2.06 -4.41 -28.04
CA ILE A 71 1.92 -5.30 -26.88
C ILE A 71 0.99 -6.45 -27.26
N PHE A 72 1.40 -7.67 -26.93
CA PHE A 72 0.72 -8.92 -27.23
C PHE A 72 0.52 -9.77 -25.97
N SER A 73 -0.47 -10.66 -25.99
CA SER A 73 -0.63 -11.72 -24.99
C SER A 73 0.48 -12.78 -25.13
N GLY A 74 0.56 -13.71 -24.17
CA GLY A 74 1.44 -14.88 -24.29
C GLY A 74 1.10 -15.77 -25.49
N SER A 75 -0.15 -15.78 -25.96
CA SER A 75 -0.58 -16.48 -27.18
C SER A 75 -0.33 -15.70 -28.48
N GLY A 76 0.29 -14.52 -28.41
CA GLY A 76 0.58 -13.70 -29.59
C GLY A 76 -0.60 -12.86 -30.09
N LYS A 77 -1.69 -12.74 -29.33
CA LYS A 77 -2.83 -11.87 -29.70
C LYS A 77 -2.51 -10.42 -29.34
N GLN A 78 -2.67 -9.50 -30.29
CA GLN A 78 -2.40 -8.09 -30.03
C GLN A 78 -3.37 -7.51 -28.97
N ILE A 79 -2.80 -6.86 -27.95
CA ILE A 79 -3.52 -6.17 -26.87
C ILE A 79 -3.59 -4.68 -27.15
N ALA A 80 -2.47 -4.07 -27.53
CA ALA A 80 -2.38 -2.64 -27.80
C ALA A 80 -1.22 -2.32 -28.75
N SER A 81 -1.29 -1.16 -29.39
CA SER A 81 -0.16 -0.58 -30.13
C SER A 81 -0.24 0.94 -30.02
N PHE A 82 0.90 1.57 -29.76
CA PHE A 82 0.96 3.02 -29.58
C PHE A 82 2.27 3.59 -30.12
N LYS A 83 2.20 4.85 -30.55
CA LYS A 83 3.37 5.59 -31.07
C LYS A 83 4.22 6.07 -29.89
N TRP A 84 5.52 5.86 -29.99
CA TRP A 84 6.50 6.39 -29.06
C TRP A 84 6.99 7.76 -29.56
N THR A 85 6.59 8.81 -28.86
CA THR A 85 6.88 10.22 -29.22
C THR A 85 7.98 10.85 -28.37
N ARG A 86 8.60 10.07 -27.48
CA ARG A 86 9.64 10.53 -26.55
C ARG A 86 11.04 10.22 -27.09
N ARG A 87 12.07 10.48 -26.28
CA ARG A 87 13.47 10.20 -26.62
C ARG A 87 13.73 8.71 -26.87
N PRO A 88 14.82 8.33 -27.56
CA PRO A 88 15.14 6.93 -27.85
C PRO A 88 15.18 6.05 -26.60
N ILE A 89 14.72 4.82 -26.76
CA ILE A 89 14.64 3.83 -25.68
C ILE A 89 15.93 3.01 -25.66
N VAL A 90 16.68 3.09 -24.56
CA VAL A 90 17.84 2.24 -24.34
C VAL A 90 17.40 0.82 -23.96
N HIS A 91 16.41 0.70 -23.06
CA HIS A 91 15.96 -0.60 -22.59
C HIS A 91 14.45 -0.61 -22.33
N MET A 92 13.81 -1.74 -22.65
CA MET A 92 12.39 -1.99 -22.43
C MET A 92 12.21 -3.25 -21.58
N GLY A 93 11.35 -3.17 -20.59
CA GLY A 93 10.89 -4.37 -19.89
C GLY A 93 9.70 -4.11 -19.00
N TRP A 94 9.47 -4.99 -18.04
CA TRP A 94 8.20 -5.06 -17.35
C TRP A 94 8.38 -5.05 -15.84
N THR A 95 7.40 -4.46 -15.15
CA THR A 95 7.28 -4.59 -13.70
C THR A 95 6.73 -5.96 -13.31
N ASN A 96 6.88 -6.30 -12.03
CA ASN A 96 6.25 -7.48 -11.43
C ASN A 96 4.71 -7.43 -11.50
N GLU A 97 4.15 -6.25 -11.78
CA GLU A 97 2.72 -5.94 -11.87
C GLU A 97 2.23 -5.79 -13.32
N GLU A 98 3.03 -6.22 -14.31
CA GLU A 98 2.71 -6.18 -15.75
C GLU A 98 2.50 -4.77 -16.32
N GLU A 99 3.27 -3.82 -15.80
CA GLU A 99 3.39 -2.47 -16.37
C GLU A 99 4.67 -2.39 -17.21
N LEU A 100 4.55 -1.82 -18.41
CA LEU A 100 5.66 -1.64 -19.33
C LEU A 100 6.53 -0.48 -18.86
N ILE A 101 7.83 -0.71 -18.78
CA ILE A 101 8.86 0.29 -18.48
C ILE A 101 9.71 0.52 -19.73
N CYS A 102 9.90 1.79 -20.06
CA CYS A 102 10.85 2.22 -21.09
C CYS A 102 11.87 3.18 -20.47
N ILE A 103 13.14 2.81 -20.53
CA ILE A 103 14.28 3.60 -20.04
C ILE A 103 14.88 4.37 -21.21
N GLN A 104 14.97 5.69 -21.09
CA GLN A 104 15.45 6.59 -22.13
C GLN A 104 16.95 6.91 -21.97
N GLU A 105 17.56 7.38 -23.07
CA GLU A 105 18.96 7.81 -23.09
C GLU A 105 19.29 8.94 -22.09
N ASP A 106 18.32 9.73 -21.66
CA ASP A 106 18.50 10.84 -20.72
C ASP A 106 18.23 10.45 -19.25
N GLY A 107 18.05 9.15 -18.98
CA GLY A 107 17.78 8.65 -17.62
C GLY A 107 16.34 8.77 -17.16
N MET A 108 15.40 9.16 -18.04
CA MET A 108 13.97 9.12 -17.75
C MET A 108 13.44 7.68 -17.84
N VAL A 109 12.66 7.28 -16.83
CA VAL A 109 11.96 5.99 -16.79
C VAL A 109 10.47 6.25 -16.94
N VAL A 110 9.89 5.76 -18.02
CA VAL A 110 8.47 5.96 -18.35
C VAL A 110 7.70 4.65 -18.13
N LYS A 111 6.61 4.72 -17.36
CA LYS A 111 5.70 3.61 -17.09
C LYS A 111 4.44 3.72 -17.95
N HIS A 112 4.06 2.63 -18.60
CA HIS A 112 2.79 2.46 -19.31
C HIS A 112 2.06 1.22 -18.77
N ASN A 113 0.73 1.23 -18.78
CA ASN A 113 -0.03 0.00 -18.54
C ASN A 113 0.02 -0.93 -19.76
N MET A 114 -0.52 -2.15 -19.63
CA MET A 114 -0.56 -3.13 -20.72
C MET A 114 -1.36 -2.70 -21.96
N PHE A 115 -2.18 -1.65 -21.86
CA PHE A 115 -2.92 -1.07 -22.99
C PHE A 115 -2.17 0.10 -23.64
N GLY A 116 -0.92 0.35 -23.26
CA GLY A 116 -0.10 1.45 -23.78
C GLY A 116 -0.44 2.82 -23.20
N LYS A 117 -1.38 2.93 -22.25
CA LYS A 117 -1.71 4.19 -21.59
C LYS A 117 -0.55 4.61 -20.67
N TYR A 118 -0.08 5.84 -20.84
CA TYR A 118 0.90 6.46 -19.96
C TYR A 118 0.38 6.49 -18.51
N LEU A 119 1.24 6.07 -17.57
CA LEU A 119 0.94 6.09 -16.13
C LEU A 119 1.74 7.18 -15.43
N HIS A 120 3.07 7.06 -15.45
CA HIS A 120 3.98 7.90 -14.69
C HIS A 120 5.37 7.96 -15.33
N THR A 121 6.15 8.99 -15.00
CA THR A 121 7.56 9.10 -15.39
C THR A 121 8.35 9.67 -14.23
N PHE A 122 9.55 9.16 -14.02
CA PHE A 122 10.50 9.72 -13.07
C PHE A 122 11.91 9.77 -13.67
N ASN A 123 12.76 10.63 -13.12
CA ASN A 123 14.17 10.73 -13.52
C ASN A 123 15.03 9.96 -12.51
N ILE A 124 16.01 9.19 -13.00
CA ILE A 124 16.94 8.45 -12.13
C ILE A 124 17.85 9.43 -11.37
N SER A 125 18.59 10.30 -12.05
CA SER A 125 19.30 11.41 -11.40
C SER A 125 19.76 12.44 -12.43
N GLN A 126 20.01 13.66 -11.97
CA GLN A 126 20.61 14.71 -12.80
C GLN A 126 21.98 14.27 -13.36
N LYS A 127 22.81 13.59 -12.54
CA LYS A 127 24.11 13.06 -12.97
C LYS A 127 23.99 12.10 -14.17
N VAL A 128 22.94 11.28 -14.21
CA VAL A 128 22.64 10.36 -15.32
C VAL A 128 22.21 11.12 -16.56
N GLN A 129 21.40 12.17 -16.39
CA GLN A 129 20.95 13.00 -17.52
C GLN A 129 22.12 13.67 -18.25
N ASP A 130 23.11 14.17 -17.49
CA ASP A 130 24.28 14.85 -18.04
C ASP A 130 25.22 13.89 -18.80
N SER A 131 25.28 12.63 -18.36
CA SER A 131 26.20 11.62 -18.90
C SER A 131 25.56 10.65 -19.89
N LYS A 132 24.24 10.68 -20.07
CA LYS A 132 23.43 9.74 -20.87
C LYS A 132 23.56 8.27 -20.46
N VAL A 133 22.47 7.52 -20.61
CA VAL A 133 22.42 6.07 -20.39
C VAL A 133 22.87 5.33 -21.65
N ILE A 134 23.77 4.36 -21.50
CA ILE A 134 24.25 3.50 -22.59
C ILE A 134 23.71 2.07 -22.50
N ASP A 135 23.40 1.60 -21.29
CA ASP A 135 22.80 0.27 -21.06
C ASP A 135 21.99 0.28 -19.76
N ALA A 136 21.00 -0.61 -19.66
CA ALA A 136 20.15 -0.72 -18.48
C ALA A 136 19.65 -2.14 -18.26
N LYS A 137 19.37 -2.47 -16.99
CA LYS A 137 18.79 -3.74 -16.57
C LYS A 137 17.63 -3.52 -15.62
N ILE A 138 16.57 -4.27 -15.83
CA ILE A 138 15.44 -4.37 -14.89
C ILE A 138 15.62 -5.66 -14.10
N PHE A 139 15.45 -5.58 -12.78
CA PHE A 139 15.62 -6.71 -11.88
C PHE A 139 14.52 -6.74 -10.81
N THR A 140 14.37 -7.87 -10.14
CA THR A 140 13.52 -7.98 -8.96
C THR A 140 14.37 -7.85 -7.72
N SER A 141 14.01 -6.91 -6.84
CA SER A 141 14.70 -6.69 -5.56
C SER A 141 14.40 -7.82 -4.57
N PRO A 142 15.16 -7.93 -3.47
CA PRO A 142 14.96 -8.96 -2.45
C PRO A 142 13.56 -8.90 -1.81
N GLN A 143 13.00 -7.70 -1.73
CA GLN A 143 11.66 -7.46 -1.20
C GLN A 143 10.54 -7.73 -2.24
N ASN A 144 10.92 -8.22 -3.43
CA ASN A 144 10.08 -8.49 -4.58
C ASN A 144 9.47 -7.22 -5.22
N PHE A 145 10.19 -6.10 -5.15
CA PHE A 145 9.88 -4.89 -5.92
C PHE A 145 10.62 -4.90 -7.25
N THR A 146 10.11 -4.15 -8.24
CA THR A 146 10.86 -3.93 -9.48
C THR A 146 11.90 -2.86 -9.25
N GLY A 147 13.15 -3.17 -9.61
CA GLY A 147 14.28 -2.25 -9.59
C GLY A 147 14.86 -2.02 -10.98
N VAL A 148 15.56 -0.91 -11.13
CA VAL A 148 16.22 -0.48 -12.36
C VAL A 148 17.67 -0.13 -12.07
N ALA A 149 18.59 -0.65 -12.88
CA ALA A 149 20.00 -0.28 -12.87
C ALA A 149 20.37 0.29 -14.25
N VAL A 150 21.13 1.39 -14.28
CA VAL A 150 21.57 2.05 -15.52
C VAL A 150 23.07 2.31 -15.49
N MET A 151 23.73 2.04 -16.63
CA MET A 151 25.12 2.40 -16.88
C MET A 151 25.17 3.64 -17.76
N THR A 152 25.97 4.63 -17.36
CA THR A 152 26.15 5.89 -18.09
C THR A 152 27.33 5.84 -19.06
N SER A 153 27.49 6.83 -19.95
CA SER A 153 28.60 6.86 -20.93
C SER A 153 30.00 6.92 -20.32
N ASN A 154 30.11 7.39 -19.08
CA ASN A 154 31.34 7.36 -18.27
C ASN A 154 31.46 6.11 -17.40
N PHE A 155 30.69 5.06 -17.70
CA PHE A 155 30.70 3.75 -17.04
C PHE A 155 30.39 3.76 -15.55
N LYS A 156 29.74 4.82 -15.05
CA LYS A 156 29.17 4.85 -13.70
C LYS A 156 27.84 4.10 -13.70
N ILE A 157 27.51 3.49 -12.57
CA ILE A 157 26.27 2.73 -12.43
C ILE A 157 25.41 3.32 -11.33
N PHE A 158 24.13 3.54 -11.67
CA PHE A 158 23.10 4.04 -10.77
C PHE A 158 22.00 2.99 -10.64
N ILE A 159 21.44 2.89 -9.44
CA ILE A 159 20.41 1.91 -9.11
C ILE A 159 19.24 2.56 -8.39
N VAL A 160 18.04 2.11 -8.74
CA VAL A 160 16.77 2.37 -8.06
C VAL A 160 16.21 1.00 -7.66
N ASN A 161 16.26 0.66 -6.37
CA ASN A 161 15.82 -0.67 -5.89
C ASN A 161 14.29 -0.85 -5.87
N ASN A 162 13.54 0.24 -5.82
CA ASN A 162 12.09 0.25 -5.86
C ASN A 162 11.62 1.43 -6.73
N ILE A 163 10.99 1.13 -7.86
CA ILE A 163 10.47 2.15 -8.77
C ILE A 163 9.20 2.86 -8.25
N GLU A 164 8.47 2.27 -7.30
CA GLU A 164 7.28 2.90 -6.71
C GLU A 164 7.67 4.03 -5.75
N GLU A 165 8.82 3.88 -5.09
CA GLU A 165 9.45 4.90 -4.25
C GLU A 165 10.88 5.13 -4.74
N PRO A 166 11.07 5.86 -5.86
CA PRO A 166 12.34 5.94 -6.54
C PRO A 166 13.39 6.63 -5.66
N LYS A 167 14.33 5.84 -5.15
CA LYS A 167 15.50 6.29 -4.40
C LYS A 167 16.76 5.85 -5.13
N THR A 168 17.42 6.81 -5.76
CA THR A 168 18.62 6.56 -6.56
C THR A 168 19.86 6.46 -5.67
N ARG A 169 20.69 5.46 -5.95
CA ARG A 169 22.00 5.28 -5.35
C ARG A 169 23.04 5.13 -6.46
N GLN A 170 24.18 5.80 -6.31
CA GLN A 170 25.35 5.55 -7.14
C GLN A 170 26.16 4.43 -6.51
N LEU A 171 26.67 3.50 -7.32
CA LEU A 171 27.56 2.45 -6.83
C LEU A 171 29.02 2.90 -6.76
N SER A 172 29.86 2.10 -6.11
CA SER A 172 31.31 2.29 -6.08
C SER A 172 31.90 2.44 -7.49
N GLU A 173 32.89 3.32 -7.63
CA GLU A 173 33.50 3.58 -8.94
C GLU A 173 34.40 2.42 -9.40
N LEU A 174 34.40 2.17 -10.70
CA LEU A 174 35.42 1.31 -11.33
C LEU A 174 36.77 2.05 -11.32
N PRO A 175 37.90 1.33 -11.21
CA PRO A 175 39.22 1.93 -11.39
C PRO A 175 39.31 2.68 -12.73
N ARG A 176 40.00 3.81 -12.75
CA ARG A 176 40.16 4.63 -13.97
C ARG A 176 40.93 3.83 -15.01
N SER A 177 40.33 3.64 -16.19
CA SER A 177 40.93 2.97 -17.33
C SER A 177 40.37 3.55 -18.63
N GLY A 178 41.14 3.50 -19.71
CA GLY A 178 40.67 3.82 -21.07
C GLY A 178 39.83 2.70 -21.69
N VAL A 179 39.76 1.52 -21.04
CA VAL A 179 39.05 0.35 -21.54
C VAL A 179 37.60 0.33 -21.05
N GLN A 180 36.67 0.16 -21.98
CA GLN A 180 35.24 0.06 -21.69
C GLN A 180 34.88 -1.29 -21.06
N PRO A 181 33.88 -1.34 -20.14
CA PRO A 181 33.33 -2.60 -19.65
C PRO A 181 32.78 -3.46 -20.78
N THR A 182 33.06 -4.76 -20.74
CA THR A 182 32.67 -5.72 -21.78
C THR A 182 31.33 -6.38 -21.47
N SER A 183 31.02 -6.57 -20.18
CA SER A 183 29.76 -7.13 -19.71
C SER A 183 29.48 -6.67 -18.28
N TRP A 184 28.21 -6.61 -17.87
CA TRP A 184 27.84 -6.38 -16.48
C TRP A 184 26.54 -7.10 -16.14
N THR A 185 26.26 -7.34 -14.86
CA THR A 185 25.01 -7.95 -14.40
C THR A 185 24.67 -7.59 -12.96
N VAL A 186 23.37 -7.58 -12.64
CA VAL A 186 22.86 -7.27 -11.31
C VAL A 186 22.79 -8.56 -10.49
N VAL A 187 23.24 -8.49 -9.24
CA VAL A 187 23.07 -9.55 -8.22
C VAL A 187 22.21 -8.95 -7.11
N SER A 188 20.99 -9.45 -6.94
CA SER A 188 20.04 -8.93 -5.95
C SER A 188 19.62 -10.04 -5.00
N GLU A 189 20.41 -10.23 -3.93
CA GLU A 189 20.14 -11.25 -2.90
C GLU A 189 19.70 -10.60 -1.58
N ASP A 190 20.60 -10.22 -0.67
CA ASP A 190 20.25 -9.43 0.53
C ASP A 190 20.40 -7.92 0.26
N THR A 191 21.48 -7.60 -0.44
CA THR A 191 21.77 -6.28 -1.01
C THR A 191 21.80 -6.40 -2.53
N THR A 192 21.52 -5.30 -3.23
CA THR A 192 21.70 -5.27 -4.68
C THR A 192 23.09 -4.78 -5.02
N GLU A 193 23.90 -5.64 -5.62
CA GLU A 193 25.26 -5.39 -6.06
C GLU A 193 25.34 -5.58 -7.58
N ILE A 194 26.45 -5.15 -8.17
CA ILE A 194 26.68 -5.31 -9.61
C ILE A 194 28.04 -5.94 -9.86
N LEU A 195 28.06 -6.92 -10.75
CA LEU A 195 29.29 -7.47 -11.31
C LEU A 195 29.56 -6.81 -12.65
N VAL A 196 30.78 -6.33 -12.85
CA VAL A 196 31.23 -5.70 -14.10
C VAL A 196 32.51 -6.35 -14.56
N ALA A 197 32.54 -6.84 -15.79
CA ALA A 197 33.74 -7.33 -16.43
C ALA A 197 34.36 -6.21 -17.29
N ARG A 198 35.68 -6.09 -17.20
CA ARG A 198 36.51 -5.28 -18.08
C ARG A 198 37.70 -6.14 -18.50
N GLU A 199 37.75 -6.52 -19.77
CA GLU A 199 38.69 -7.55 -20.24
C GLU A 199 38.53 -8.82 -19.40
N TYR A 200 39.62 -9.35 -18.83
CA TYR A 200 39.62 -10.54 -17.99
C TYR A 200 39.30 -10.22 -16.52
N GLU A 201 39.31 -8.95 -16.12
CA GLU A 201 39.07 -8.53 -14.74
C GLU A 201 37.57 -8.47 -14.42
N LEU A 202 37.18 -9.01 -13.28
CA LEU A 202 35.82 -8.96 -12.77
C LEU A 202 35.75 -8.09 -11.51
N TYR A 203 34.86 -7.11 -11.50
CA TYR A 203 34.68 -6.16 -10.41
C TYR A 203 33.32 -6.34 -9.75
N ARG A 204 33.28 -6.24 -8.41
CA ARG A 204 32.04 -6.18 -7.63
C ARG A 204 31.82 -4.78 -7.08
N LEU A 205 30.72 -4.16 -7.50
CA LEU A 205 30.31 -2.83 -7.12
C LEU A 205 29.22 -2.88 -6.05
N LYS A 206 29.43 -2.14 -4.97
CA LYS A 206 28.50 -2.05 -3.84
C LYS A 206 27.74 -0.72 -3.84
N GLN A 207 26.63 -0.65 -3.11
CA GLN A 207 25.80 0.56 -2.96
C GLN A 207 26.44 1.61 -2.05
N ASP A 208 27.69 1.95 -2.30
CA ASP A 208 28.45 2.96 -1.58
C ASP A 208 29.41 3.64 -2.58
N GLU A 209 29.16 4.92 -2.86
CA GLU A 209 29.95 5.73 -3.81
C GLU A 209 31.42 5.88 -3.37
N HIS A 210 31.69 5.80 -2.07
CA HIS A 210 33.04 5.97 -1.50
C HIS A 210 33.79 4.66 -1.29
N HIS A 211 33.14 3.51 -1.51
CA HIS A 211 33.78 2.21 -1.38
C HIS A 211 34.66 1.90 -2.59
N THR A 212 35.80 1.25 -2.38
CA THR A 212 36.63 0.75 -3.48
C THR A 212 36.00 -0.52 -4.04
N SER A 213 35.79 -0.57 -5.35
CA SER A 213 35.27 -1.77 -6.02
C SER A 213 36.23 -2.96 -5.82
N ALA A 214 35.70 -4.09 -5.38
CA ALA A 214 36.50 -5.29 -5.13
C ALA A 214 36.77 -6.03 -6.44
N ILE A 215 38.02 -6.42 -6.67
CA ILE A 215 38.39 -7.32 -7.78
C ILE A 215 38.08 -8.76 -7.36
N LEU A 216 37.52 -9.50 -8.30
CA LEU A 216 37.15 -10.89 -8.18
C LEU A 216 37.92 -11.71 -9.21
N GLU A 217 38.40 -12.88 -8.81
CA GLU A 217 39.14 -13.79 -9.66
C GLU A 217 38.33 -15.08 -9.84
N PRO A 218 37.58 -15.23 -10.94
CA PRO A 218 36.89 -16.48 -11.22
C PRO A 218 37.92 -17.57 -11.57
N ASP A 219 37.73 -18.77 -11.03
CA ASP A 219 38.54 -19.95 -11.34
C ASP A 219 38.24 -20.47 -12.75
N ILE A 220 38.79 -19.80 -13.76
CA ILE A 220 38.72 -20.18 -15.18
C ILE A 220 40.07 -20.76 -15.57
N THR A 221 40.06 -22.02 -15.97
CA THR A 221 41.27 -22.80 -16.26
C THR A 221 41.82 -22.51 -17.65
N ASN A 222 40.94 -22.34 -18.64
CA ASN A 222 41.34 -22.05 -20.02
C ASN A 222 41.76 -20.59 -20.17
N LYS A 223 42.67 -20.33 -21.11
CA LYS A 223 43.11 -18.96 -21.42
C LYS A 223 42.00 -18.18 -22.13
N TYR A 224 41.78 -16.95 -21.69
CA TYR A 224 40.84 -16.00 -22.28
C TYR A 224 41.40 -14.59 -22.15
N THR A 225 40.92 -13.66 -22.97
CA THR A 225 41.31 -12.25 -22.84
C THR A 225 40.17 -11.39 -22.31
N SER A 226 38.92 -11.82 -22.49
CA SER A 226 37.78 -11.10 -21.97
C SER A 226 36.55 -11.94 -21.63
N ILE A 227 35.84 -11.54 -20.57
CA ILE A 227 34.47 -11.98 -20.30
C ILE A 227 33.51 -11.09 -21.11
N ILE A 228 32.82 -11.66 -22.08
CA ILE A 228 31.99 -10.91 -23.05
C ILE A 228 30.49 -10.96 -22.76
N LYS A 229 30.03 -11.92 -21.94
CA LYS A 229 28.63 -11.99 -21.49
C LYS A 229 28.55 -12.61 -20.10
N MET A 230 27.60 -12.13 -19.29
CA MET A 230 27.31 -12.66 -17.96
C MET A 230 25.82 -12.77 -17.70
N SER A 231 25.42 -13.77 -16.93
CA SER A 231 24.04 -13.90 -16.44
C SER A 231 24.00 -14.45 -15.02
N VAL A 232 23.04 -13.96 -14.24
CA VAL A 232 22.77 -14.41 -12.88
C VAL A 232 21.43 -15.15 -12.87
N SER A 233 21.31 -16.20 -12.05
CA SER A 233 20.06 -16.94 -11.88
C SER A 233 19.00 -16.10 -11.18
N LEU A 234 17.72 -16.44 -11.34
CA LEU A 234 16.61 -15.65 -10.75
C LEU A 234 16.61 -15.66 -9.22
N ASN A 235 17.24 -16.65 -8.58
CA ASN A 235 17.47 -16.68 -7.12
C ASN A 235 18.74 -15.93 -6.67
N ALA A 236 19.43 -15.24 -7.59
CA ALA A 236 20.67 -14.49 -7.37
C ALA A 236 21.90 -15.27 -6.85
N ARG A 237 21.87 -16.61 -6.88
CA ARG A 237 22.92 -17.46 -6.29
C ARG A 237 23.90 -18.07 -7.29
N HIS A 238 23.55 -18.13 -8.56
CA HIS A 238 24.36 -18.77 -9.59
C HIS A 238 24.75 -17.76 -10.67
N LEU A 239 25.99 -17.88 -11.14
CA LEU A 239 26.62 -16.99 -12.11
C LEU A 239 27.12 -17.79 -13.30
N ALA A 240 26.85 -17.26 -14.49
CA ALA A 240 27.35 -17.75 -15.76
C ALA A 240 28.24 -16.67 -16.40
N LEU A 241 29.46 -17.04 -16.77
CA LEU A 241 30.43 -16.17 -17.44
C LEU A 241 30.78 -16.79 -18.79
N PHE A 242 30.68 -16.03 -19.86
CA PHE A 242 31.07 -16.47 -21.20
C PHE A 242 32.26 -15.67 -21.70
N THR A 243 33.31 -16.36 -22.13
CA THR A 243 34.58 -15.78 -22.55
C THR A 243 34.66 -15.57 -24.06
N ASP A 244 35.58 -14.71 -24.50
CA ASP A 244 35.95 -14.50 -25.91
C ASP A 244 36.64 -15.71 -26.56
N SER A 245 37.13 -16.65 -25.75
CA SER A 245 37.66 -17.93 -26.20
C SER A 245 36.60 -19.02 -26.37
N GLY A 246 35.32 -18.72 -26.16
CA GLY A 246 34.20 -19.64 -26.38
C GLY A 246 33.86 -20.56 -25.19
N TYR A 247 34.45 -20.30 -24.02
CA TYR A 247 34.20 -21.08 -22.81
C TYR A 247 33.09 -20.46 -21.97
N LEU A 248 32.19 -21.33 -21.49
CA LEU A 248 31.19 -21.01 -20.48
C LEU A 248 31.66 -21.52 -19.11
N TRP A 249 31.84 -20.61 -18.18
CA TRP A 249 32.08 -20.91 -16.77
C TRP A 249 30.79 -20.77 -15.97
N LEU A 250 30.48 -21.76 -15.14
CA LEU A 250 29.33 -21.77 -14.24
C LEU A 250 29.81 -21.91 -12.79
N GLY A 251 29.25 -21.10 -11.88
CA GLY A 251 29.56 -21.18 -10.46
C GLY A 251 28.63 -20.37 -9.57
N SER A 252 28.95 -20.26 -8.28
CA SER A 252 28.24 -19.41 -7.33
C SER A 252 28.55 -17.93 -7.55
N THR A 253 27.61 -17.03 -7.23
CA THR A 253 27.81 -15.57 -7.38
C THR A 253 28.91 -15.00 -6.48
N ASP A 254 29.22 -15.69 -5.38
CA ASP A 254 30.35 -15.39 -4.50
C ASP A 254 31.70 -15.94 -5.02
N LEU A 255 31.69 -16.66 -6.14
CA LEU A 255 32.82 -17.34 -6.79
C LEU A 255 33.52 -18.40 -5.93
N ARG A 256 32.92 -18.82 -4.80
CA ARG A 256 33.52 -19.85 -3.93
C ARG A 256 33.39 -21.26 -4.50
N THR A 257 32.42 -21.49 -5.37
CA THR A 257 32.13 -22.81 -5.93
C THR A 257 32.05 -22.73 -7.45
N LYS A 258 32.99 -23.38 -8.13
CA LYS A 258 32.93 -23.67 -9.56
C LYS A 258 32.08 -24.92 -9.77
N TYR A 259 31.10 -24.86 -10.68
CA TYR A 259 30.28 -26.00 -11.06
C TYR A 259 30.88 -26.72 -12.26
N CYS A 260 31.16 -25.98 -13.35
CA CYS A 260 31.81 -26.51 -14.54
C CYS A 260 32.41 -25.40 -15.40
N GLU A 261 33.24 -25.79 -16.35
CA GLU A 261 33.76 -24.96 -17.43
C GLU A 261 33.69 -25.76 -18.73
N VAL A 262 33.01 -25.23 -19.74
CA VAL A 262 32.62 -25.98 -20.95
C VAL A 262 32.94 -25.19 -22.21
N ASP A 263 33.55 -25.85 -23.19
CA ASP A 263 33.69 -25.32 -24.54
C ASP A 263 32.34 -25.36 -25.28
N CYS A 264 31.87 -24.19 -25.71
CA CYS A 264 30.61 -24.03 -26.43
C CYS A 264 30.75 -24.15 -27.95
N ASP A 265 31.95 -24.46 -28.46
CA ASP A 265 32.29 -24.56 -29.89
C ASP A 265 31.98 -23.28 -30.70
N ASN A 266 31.88 -22.14 -30.01
CA ASN A 266 31.56 -20.85 -30.61
C ASN A 266 32.22 -19.74 -29.78
N VAL A 267 32.96 -18.85 -30.44
CA VAL A 267 33.68 -17.73 -29.80
C VAL A 267 32.90 -16.41 -29.87
N HIS A 268 31.82 -16.37 -30.64
CA HIS A 268 31.04 -15.15 -30.84
C HIS A 268 30.17 -14.83 -29.62
N ARG A 269 29.88 -13.54 -29.41
CA ARG A 269 29.03 -13.09 -28.29
C ARG A 269 27.59 -13.61 -28.44
N PRO A 270 27.04 -14.36 -27.46
CA PRO A 270 25.64 -14.77 -27.50
C PRO A 270 24.70 -13.56 -27.37
N LYS A 271 23.62 -13.57 -28.17
CA LYS A 271 22.55 -12.57 -28.12
C LYS A 271 21.89 -12.60 -26.73
N GLN A 272 21.52 -13.80 -26.27
CA GLN A 272 21.00 -14.04 -24.92
C GLN A 272 21.78 -15.14 -24.21
N LEU A 273 22.06 -14.92 -22.92
CA LEU A 273 22.64 -15.87 -21.98
C LEU A 273 21.73 -15.85 -20.76
N LEU A 274 21.02 -16.94 -20.46
CA LEU A 274 19.96 -16.98 -19.46
C LEU A 274 19.97 -18.29 -18.67
N TRP A 275 19.55 -18.24 -17.41
CA TRP A 275 19.35 -19.44 -16.61
C TRP A 275 17.99 -20.09 -16.90
N CYS A 276 17.99 -21.43 -17.02
CA CYS A 276 16.79 -22.25 -17.07
C CYS A 276 16.54 -22.86 -15.70
N GLY A 277 15.69 -22.19 -14.91
CA GLY A 277 15.57 -22.45 -13.48
C GLY A 277 16.92 -22.19 -12.79
N ASN A 278 17.38 -23.16 -12.01
CA ASN A 278 18.66 -23.06 -11.31
C ASN A 278 19.71 -24.06 -11.79
N GLU A 279 19.38 -25.01 -12.67
CA GLU A 279 20.22 -26.19 -12.93
C GLU A 279 20.87 -26.22 -14.32
N ALA A 280 20.46 -25.32 -15.22
CA ALA A 280 21.02 -25.20 -16.56
C ALA A 280 21.08 -23.74 -17.00
N VAL A 281 21.94 -23.49 -17.99
CA VAL A 281 22.12 -22.20 -18.66
C VAL A 281 21.90 -22.39 -20.15
N VAL A 282 21.29 -21.40 -20.77
CA VAL A 282 20.98 -21.38 -22.19
C VAL A 282 21.71 -20.24 -22.87
N LEU A 283 22.32 -20.56 -24.01
CA LEU A 283 23.00 -19.64 -24.90
C LEU A 283 22.28 -19.61 -26.23
N TYR A 284 22.03 -18.41 -26.72
CA TYR A 284 21.39 -18.20 -28.02
C TYR A 284 22.24 -17.30 -28.91
N TRP A 285 22.56 -17.80 -30.10
CA TRP A 285 23.19 -17.06 -31.17
C TRP A 285 22.24 -16.94 -32.36
N GLU A 286 22.00 -15.69 -32.78
CA GLU A 286 21.29 -15.39 -34.01
C GLU A 286 22.28 -15.52 -35.19
N LYS A 287 21.78 -15.93 -36.35
CA LYS A 287 22.54 -16.04 -37.60
C LYS A 287 23.25 -14.73 -37.91
N ASP A 288 24.56 -14.79 -38.04
CA ASP A 288 25.36 -13.63 -38.44
C ASP A 288 25.27 -13.46 -39.96
N THR A 289 24.54 -12.43 -40.42
CA THR A 289 24.31 -12.16 -41.85
C THR A 289 25.57 -11.72 -42.60
N PHE A 290 26.67 -11.43 -41.90
CA PHE A 290 27.87 -10.80 -42.49
C PHE A 290 29.07 -11.75 -42.69
N LEU A 291 29.02 -12.99 -42.22
CA LEU A 291 30.12 -13.96 -42.36
C LEU A 291 29.78 -15.01 -43.43
N ALA A 292 30.43 -14.91 -44.58
CA ALA A 292 30.29 -15.87 -45.68
C ALA A 292 30.88 -17.25 -45.33
N GLY A 293 30.17 -18.34 -45.66
CA GLY A 293 30.78 -19.66 -45.81
C GLY A 293 30.20 -20.87 -45.07
N GLY A 294 28.96 -20.83 -44.54
CA GLY A 294 28.33 -22.04 -44.02
C GLY A 294 26.80 -21.96 -43.97
N GLU A 295 26.13 -23.12 -44.10
CA GLU A 295 24.73 -23.30 -43.73
C GLU A 295 24.62 -23.05 -42.22
N LYS A 296 24.24 -21.83 -41.82
CA LYS A 296 24.21 -21.42 -40.41
C LYS A 296 22.78 -21.11 -39.99
N GLU A 297 22.20 -22.05 -39.24
CA GLU A 297 20.95 -21.94 -38.50
C GLU A 297 21.17 -21.14 -37.21
N ASN A 298 20.09 -20.67 -36.56
CA ASN A 298 20.21 -20.05 -35.25
C ASN A 298 20.48 -21.13 -34.20
N ILE A 299 21.53 -20.96 -33.38
CA ILE A 299 21.97 -21.97 -32.42
C ILE A 299 21.38 -21.67 -31.05
N PHE A 300 20.68 -22.65 -30.49
CA PHE A 300 20.15 -22.65 -29.13
C PHE A 300 20.81 -23.79 -28.34
N LEU A 301 21.75 -23.43 -27.47
CA LEU A 301 22.56 -24.38 -26.70
C LEU A 301 22.09 -24.38 -25.24
N VAL A 302 21.81 -25.57 -24.71
CA VAL A 302 21.51 -25.80 -23.28
C VAL A 302 22.72 -26.48 -22.64
N VAL A 303 23.24 -25.90 -21.56
CA VAL A 303 24.38 -26.41 -20.79
C VAL A 303 23.95 -26.68 -19.35
N GLY A 304 24.16 -27.90 -18.86
CA GLY A 304 23.91 -28.28 -17.47
C GLY A 304 25.00 -27.79 -16.52
N LYS A 305 24.67 -27.69 -15.23
CA LYS A 305 25.64 -27.35 -14.18
C LYS A 305 26.87 -28.27 -14.11
N HIS A 306 26.77 -29.50 -14.63
CA HIS A 306 27.85 -30.49 -14.63
C HIS A 306 28.59 -30.58 -15.97
N GLY A 307 28.25 -29.69 -16.91
CA GLY A 307 28.99 -29.47 -18.14
C GLY A 307 28.44 -30.17 -19.38
N GLU A 308 27.35 -30.92 -19.26
CA GLU A 308 26.69 -31.57 -20.38
C GLU A 308 25.99 -30.54 -21.28
N LYS A 309 26.02 -30.76 -22.59
CA LYS A 309 25.46 -29.84 -23.59
C LYS A 309 24.49 -30.51 -24.55
N VAL A 310 23.43 -29.78 -24.91
CA VAL A 310 22.44 -30.17 -25.94
C VAL A 310 22.14 -28.97 -26.83
N ASN A 311 22.21 -29.19 -28.15
CA ASN A 311 21.96 -28.17 -29.16
C ASN A 311 20.59 -28.35 -29.81
N PHE A 312 19.91 -27.23 -30.06
CA PHE A 312 18.74 -27.12 -30.90
C PHE A 312 18.97 -26.04 -31.94
N PHE A 313 18.27 -26.15 -33.05
CA PHE A 313 18.39 -25.22 -34.17
C PHE A 313 17.04 -24.63 -34.53
N TYR A 314 17.04 -23.35 -34.90
CA TYR A 314 15.85 -22.62 -35.31
C TYR A 314 16.08 -21.88 -36.63
N ASP A 315 15.08 -21.94 -37.51
CA ASP A 315 15.10 -21.25 -38.80
C ASP A 315 14.91 -19.72 -38.66
N SER A 316 14.10 -19.28 -37.69
CA SER A 316 13.79 -17.88 -37.43
C SER A 316 14.37 -17.39 -36.10
N SER A 317 14.56 -16.07 -35.92
CA SER A 317 14.98 -15.56 -34.62
C SER A 317 13.96 -15.89 -33.52
N ILE A 318 14.50 -16.18 -32.33
CA ILE A 318 13.73 -16.48 -31.13
C ILE A 318 14.06 -15.47 -30.04
N PHE A 319 13.08 -15.26 -29.17
CA PHE A 319 13.22 -14.43 -27.98
C PHE A 319 13.03 -15.29 -26.73
N LEU A 320 14.02 -15.27 -25.85
CA LEU A 320 14.05 -16.08 -24.64
C LEU A 320 13.64 -15.27 -23.41
N VAL A 321 12.81 -15.84 -22.55
CA VAL A 321 12.38 -15.22 -21.29
C VAL A 321 12.64 -16.17 -20.13
N PRO A 322 13.50 -15.81 -19.17
CA PRO A 322 13.77 -16.65 -18.01
C PRO A 322 12.56 -16.65 -17.06
N GLU A 323 12.19 -17.82 -16.57
CA GLU A 323 11.17 -18.03 -15.53
C GLU A 323 11.78 -18.89 -14.40
N ILE A 324 11.13 -18.91 -13.23
CA ILE A 324 11.68 -19.59 -12.04
C ILE A 324 11.88 -21.10 -12.22
N ASP A 325 11.15 -21.70 -13.15
CA ASP A 325 11.11 -23.14 -13.42
C ASP A 325 11.50 -23.51 -14.85
N GLY A 326 11.91 -22.54 -15.68
CA GLY A 326 12.24 -22.80 -17.08
C GLY A 326 12.56 -21.55 -17.89
N ILE A 327 12.50 -21.67 -19.21
CA ILE A 327 12.63 -20.58 -20.18
C ILE A 327 11.48 -20.66 -21.15
N ARG A 328 10.77 -19.54 -21.33
CA ARG A 328 9.83 -19.39 -22.44
C ARG A 328 10.61 -19.02 -23.69
N ILE A 329 10.35 -19.74 -24.77
CA ILE A 329 10.95 -19.52 -26.07
C ILE A 329 9.84 -19.01 -26.97
N VAL A 330 9.98 -17.78 -27.46
CA VAL A 330 9.00 -17.15 -28.33
C VAL A 330 9.61 -17.03 -29.72
N SER A 331 9.03 -17.71 -30.70
CA SER A 331 9.40 -17.60 -32.10
C SER A 331 8.31 -16.86 -32.90
N ASN A 332 8.48 -16.75 -34.21
CA ASN A 332 7.46 -16.18 -35.09
C ASN A 332 6.16 -17.03 -35.11
N THR A 333 6.27 -18.34 -34.89
CA THR A 333 5.17 -19.30 -35.07
C THR A 333 4.72 -20.00 -33.80
N GLN A 334 5.60 -20.19 -32.83
CA GLN A 334 5.33 -20.96 -31.60
C GLN A 334 5.81 -20.24 -30.34
N HIS A 335 5.15 -20.54 -29.24
CA HIS A 335 5.58 -20.26 -27.88
C HIS A 335 5.84 -21.59 -27.19
N GLU A 336 7.10 -21.90 -26.94
CA GLU A 336 7.54 -23.14 -26.30
C GLU A 336 8.00 -22.89 -24.86
N LEU A 337 8.01 -23.94 -24.04
CA LEU A 337 8.58 -23.93 -22.70
C LEU A 337 9.67 -24.99 -22.59
N LEU A 338 10.90 -24.54 -22.31
CA LEU A 338 11.98 -25.40 -21.86
C LEU A 338 12.00 -25.43 -20.34
N GLN A 339 11.91 -26.61 -19.73
CA GLN A 339 11.96 -26.75 -18.27
C GLN A 339 12.63 -28.06 -17.85
N LYS A 340 13.22 -28.07 -16.65
CA LYS A 340 13.60 -29.31 -15.98
C LYS A 340 12.33 -30.13 -15.75
N VAL A 341 12.36 -31.42 -16.06
CA VAL A 341 11.25 -32.33 -15.79
C VAL A 341 11.08 -32.42 -14.27
N PRO A 342 9.90 -32.09 -13.71
CA PRO A 342 9.66 -32.19 -12.28
C PRO A 342 9.82 -33.62 -11.79
N GLU A 343 10.32 -33.80 -10.57
CA GLU A 343 10.63 -35.13 -10.03
C GLU A 343 9.41 -36.05 -9.99
N SER A 344 8.22 -35.53 -9.62
CA SER A 344 6.97 -36.30 -9.62
C SER A 344 6.57 -36.78 -11.02
N VAL A 345 6.81 -35.99 -12.06
CA VAL A 345 6.59 -36.36 -13.47
C VAL A 345 7.61 -37.42 -13.91
N GLN A 346 8.89 -37.23 -13.54
CA GLN A 346 9.96 -38.17 -13.82
C GLN A 346 9.69 -39.54 -13.20
N LYS A 347 9.27 -39.59 -11.93
CA LYS A 347 8.92 -40.83 -11.23
C LYS A 347 7.84 -41.63 -11.96
N ILE A 348 6.86 -40.96 -12.58
CA ILE A 348 5.77 -41.66 -13.27
C ILE A 348 6.16 -42.11 -14.68
N TYR A 349 6.76 -41.22 -15.47
CA TYR A 349 6.93 -41.45 -16.92
C TYR A 349 8.31 -41.92 -17.34
N ARG A 350 9.34 -41.85 -16.47
CA ARG A 350 10.68 -42.35 -16.82
C ARG A 350 10.58 -43.78 -17.33
N ILE A 351 11.29 -44.05 -18.43
CA ILE A 351 11.33 -45.39 -19.04
C ILE A 351 11.84 -46.39 -18.00
N ASN A 352 11.13 -47.51 -17.85
CA ASN A 352 11.39 -48.54 -16.84
C ASN A 352 11.35 -48.03 -15.39
N SER A 353 10.55 -46.99 -15.12
CA SER A 353 10.33 -46.56 -13.74
C SER A 353 9.68 -47.67 -12.92
N THR A 354 10.26 -47.92 -11.75
CA THR A 354 9.75 -48.85 -10.73
C THR A 354 9.07 -48.10 -9.58
N GLU A 355 8.72 -46.83 -9.79
CA GLU A 355 8.08 -46.01 -8.77
C GLU A 355 6.59 -46.32 -8.61
N PRO A 356 6.04 -46.18 -7.39
CA PRO A 356 4.63 -46.44 -7.09
C PRO A 356 3.64 -45.77 -8.06
N GLY A 357 3.84 -44.49 -8.38
CA GLY A 357 2.96 -43.74 -9.28
C GLY A 357 2.95 -44.25 -10.72
N SER A 358 4.07 -44.83 -11.20
CA SER A 358 4.15 -45.43 -12.53
C SER A 358 3.30 -46.70 -12.61
N PHE A 359 3.40 -47.59 -11.61
CA PHE A 359 2.58 -48.79 -11.53
C PHE A 359 1.09 -48.47 -11.38
N LEU A 360 0.73 -47.46 -10.58
CA LEU A 360 -0.67 -47.04 -10.45
C LEU A 360 -1.24 -46.51 -11.77
N LEU A 361 -0.46 -45.74 -12.51
CA LEU A 361 -0.87 -45.25 -13.83
C LEU A 361 -1.12 -46.41 -14.80
N GLU A 362 -0.20 -47.38 -14.88
CA GLU A 362 -0.38 -48.55 -15.74
C GLU A 362 -1.56 -49.42 -15.27
N ALA A 363 -1.75 -49.59 -13.96
CA ALA A 363 -2.92 -50.27 -13.42
C ALA A 363 -4.23 -49.61 -13.88
N SER A 364 -4.31 -48.27 -13.82
CA SER A 364 -5.47 -47.51 -14.29
C SER A 364 -5.70 -47.65 -15.80
N LYS A 365 -4.63 -47.65 -16.62
CA LYS A 365 -4.73 -47.90 -18.07
C LYS A 365 -5.24 -49.30 -18.39
N GLN A 366 -4.74 -50.32 -17.69
CA GLN A 366 -5.20 -51.71 -17.87
C GLN A 366 -6.66 -51.88 -17.41
N PHE A 367 -7.05 -51.20 -16.34
CA PHE A 367 -8.43 -51.20 -15.84
C PHE A 367 -9.39 -50.60 -16.87
N GLN A 368 -9.02 -49.46 -17.48
CA GLN A 368 -9.83 -48.83 -18.55
C GLN A 368 -9.96 -49.73 -19.79
N ARG A 369 -9.02 -50.65 -20.02
CA ARG A 369 -9.07 -51.66 -21.10
C ARG A 369 -9.83 -52.93 -20.72
N GLY A 370 -10.34 -53.05 -19.49
CA GLY A 370 -10.98 -54.26 -18.99
C GLY A 370 -10.03 -55.45 -18.77
N SER A 371 -8.73 -55.20 -18.61
CA SER A 371 -7.70 -56.23 -18.47
C SER A 371 -7.50 -56.62 -17.00
N HIS A 372 -7.42 -57.93 -16.71
CA HIS A 372 -7.13 -58.45 -15.36
C HIS A 372 -5.76 -58.02 -14.83
N LYS A 373 -4.82 -57.66 -15.73
CA LYS A 373 -3.48 -57.15 -15.38
C LYS A 373 -3.53 -55.91 -14.49
N ALA A 374 -4.65 -55.17 -14.49
CA ALA A 374 -4.86 -54.06 -13.56
C ALA A 374 -4.69 -54.48 -12.09
N ASN A 375 -5.18 -55.66 -11.72
CA ASN A 375 -5.04 -56.18 -10.36
C ASN A 375 -3.59 -56.54 -10.03
N GLU A 376 -2.84 -57.11 -10.99
CA GLU A 376 -1.41 -57.40 -10.82
C GLU A 376 -0.63 -56.13 -10.49
N TYR A 377 -0.81 -55.06 -11.26
CA TYR A 377 -0.14 -53.79 -11.01
C TYR A 377 -0.58 -53.12 -9.70
N ILE A 378 -1.85 -53.22 -9.31
CA ILE A 378 -2.30 -52.73 -8.00
C ILE A 378 -1.67 -53.51 -6.86
N CYS A 379 -1.54 -54.83 -6.98
CA CYS A 379 -0.87 -55.65 -5.97
C CYS A 379 0.60 -55.26 -5.78
N LEU A 380 1.31 -54.86 -6.86
CA LEU A 380 2.69 -54.39 -6.78
C LEU A 380 2.85 -53.11 -5.94
N VAL A 381 1.83 -52.26 -5.90
CA VAL A 381 1.89 -50.94 -5.23
C VAL A 381 1.02 -50.86 -3.97
N LYS A 382 0.44 -51.98 -3.52
CA LYS A 382 -0.56 -52.00 -2.45
C LYS A 382 -0.09 -51.34 -1.14
N ASN A 383 1.18 -51.54 -0.76
CA ASN A 383 1.74 -50.99 0.47
C ASN A 383 2.06 -49.49 0.37
N ASP A 384 2.31 -48.99 -0.84
CA ASP A 384 2.74 -47.61 -1.13
C ASP A 384 1.69 -46.82 -1.91
N LEU A 385 0.42 -47.25 -1.83
CA LEU A 385 -0.64 -46.74 -2.69
C LEU A 385 -0.94 -45.26 -2.43
N GLU A 386 -0.82 -44.80 -1.17
CA GLU A 386 -0.96 -43.38 -0.83
C GLU A 386 0.13 -42.53 -1.49
N ILE A 387 1.37 -43.04 -1.54
CA ILE A 387 2.49 -42.40 -2.24
C ILE A 387 2.19 -42.35 -3.74
N ALA A 388 1.74 -43.46 -4.33
CA ALA A 388 1.40 -43.53 -5.75
C ALA A 388 0.31 -42.53 -6.15
N VAL A 389 -0.75 -42.44 -5.34
CA VAL A 389 -1.85 -41.48 -5.54
C VAL A 389 -1.33 -40.05 -5.45
N ASN A 390 -0.52 -39.72 -4.43
CA ASN A 390 0.03 -38.39 -4.26
C ASN A 390 1.00 -38.01 -5.40
N GLN A 391 1.84 -38.94 -5.86
CA GLN A 391 2.72 -38.73 -7.03
C GLN A 391 1.89 -38.39 -8.28
N CYS A 392 0.79 -39.12 -8.55
CA CYS A 392 -0.10 -38.83 -9.68
C CYS A 392 -0.79 -37.45 -9.55
N ILE A 393 -1.23 -37.09 -8.33
CA ILE A 393 -1.86 -35.79 -8.04
C ILE A 393 -0.85 -34.65 -8.13
N GLU A 394 0.43 -34.87 -7.84
CA GLU A 394 1.44 -33.83 -7.96
C GLU A 394 1.86 -33.64 -9.42
N ALA A 395 2.16 -34.75 -10.11
CA ALA A 395 2.63 -34.74 -11.50
C ALA A 395 1.65 -34.04 -12.44
N VAL A 396 0.34 -34.25 -12.27
CA VAL A 396 -0.70 -33.64 -13.11
C VAL A 396 -0.65 -32.12 -13.10
N GLY A 397 -0.22 -31.49 -12.00
CA GLY A 397 -0.14 -30.04 -11.88
C GLY A 397 0.88 -29.40 -12.84
N TYR A 398 1.89 -30.17 -13.26
CA TYR A 398 2.93 -29.72 -14.17
C TYR A 398 2.59 -29.95 -15.64
N GLU A 399 1.53 -30.70 -15.94
CA GLU A 399 1.13 -30.99 -17.32
C GLU A 399 0.27 -29.86 -17.90
N PHE A 400 0.45 -29.59 -19.20
CA PHE A 400 -0.34 -28.62 -19.96
C PHE A 400 -1.42 -29.29 -20.82
N ASP A 401 -1.14 -30.49 -21.34
CA ASP A 401 -2.07 -31.27 -22.12
C ASP A 401 -3.23 -31.79 -21.26
N THR A 402 -4.46 -31.47 -21.64
CA THR A 402 -5.66 -31.84 -20.88
C THR A 402 -5.97 -33.34 -20.89
N GLU A 403 -5.57 -34.09 -21.92
CA GLU A 403 -5.71 -35.54 -21.99
C GLU A 403 -4.75 -36.21 -20.99
N ILE A 404 -3.49 -35.75 -20.95
CA ILE A 404 -2.49 -36.22 -19.97
C ILE A 404 -2.95 -35.90 -18.55
N GLN A 405 -3.49 -34.70 -18.33
CA GLN A 405 -4.03 -34.31 -17.03
C GLN A 405 -5.18 -35.23 -16.60
N GLN A 406 -6.14 -35.51 -17.50
CA GLN A 406 -7.24 -36.42 -17.22
C GLN A 406 -6.76 -37.84 -16.92
N MET A 407 -5.75 -38.32 -17.64
CA MET A 407 -5.16 -39.64 -17.45
C MET A 407 -4.58 -39.80 -16.03
N LEU A 408 -3.78 -38.85 -15.56
CA LEU A 408 -3.19 -38.87 -14.21
C LEU A 408 -4.24 -38.72 -13.10
N ILE A 409 -5.25 -37.86 -13.30
CA ILE A 409 -6.34 -37.69 -12.33
C ILE A 409 -7.18 -38.96 -12.23
N ARG A 410 -7.48 -39.64 -13.35
CA ARG A 410 -8.16 -40.95 -13.33
C ARG A 410 -7.33 -42.01 -12.61
N ALA A 411 -6.01 -42.01 -12.79
CA ALA A 411 -5.12 -42.93 -12.06
C ALA A 411 -5.15 -42.68 -10.55
N ALA A 412 -5.06 -41.42 -10.12
CA ALA A 412 -5.20 -41.04 -8.72
C ALA A 412 -6.57 -41.44 -8.15
N GLN A 413 -7.66 -41.19 -8.90
CA GLN A 413 -9.01 -41.58 -8.50
C GLN A 413 -9.14 -43.10 -8.33
N PHE A 414 -8.59 -43.87 -9.26
CA PHE A 414 -8.57 -45.33 -9.23
C PHE A 414 -7.82 -45.84 -7.99
N GLY A 415 -6.63 -45.31 -7.70
CA GLY A 415 -5.85 -45.70 -6.52
C GLY A 415 -6.56 -45.40 -5.21
N LYS A 416 -7.23 -44.25 -5.10
CA LYS A 416 -8.01 -43.89 -3.91
C LYS A 416 -9.08 -44.91 -3.53
N CYS A 417 -9.63 -45.67 -4.49
CA CYS A 417 -10.65 -46.68 -4.21
C CYS A 417 -10.14 -47.85 -3.36
N PHE A 418 -8.82 -48.06 -3.27
CA PHE A 418 -8.23 -49.16 -2.50
C PHE A 418 -7.57 -48.69 -1.20
N ILE A 419 -7.65 -47.39 -0.86
CA ILE A 419 -7.12 -46.83 0.39
C ILE A 419 -8.29 -46.62 1.37
N PRO A 420 -8.30 -47.29 2.54
CA PRO A 420 -9.24 -46.99 3.62
C PRO A 420 -9.09 -45.54 4.10
N ASP A 421 -10.20 -44.83 4.28
CA ASP A 421 -10.23 -43.43 4.77
C ASP A 421 -9.38 -42.43 3.97
N ALA A 422 -9.29 -42.63 2.65
CA ALA A 422 -8.47 -41.81 1.76
C ALA A 422 -8.80 -40.28 1.85
N ARG A 423 -7.81 -39.49 2.26
CA ARG A 423 -7.91 -38.02 2.28
C ARG A 423 -8.19 -37.47 0.88
N SER A 424 -9.36 -36.86 0.70
CA SER A 424 -9.79 -36.36 -0.62
C SER A 424 -9.46 -34.90 -0.87
N ASP A 425 -8.99 -34.16 0.14
CA ASP A 425 -8.75 -32.72 0.04
C ASP A 425 -7.70 -32.36 -1.02
N ILE A 426 -6.57 -33.08 -1.03
CA ILE A 426 -5.46 -32.81 -1.95
C ILE A 426 -5.91 -33.03 -3.40
N TYR A 427 -6.60 -34.15 -3.65
CA TYR A 427 -7.18 -34.48 -4.95
C TYR A 427 -8.19 -33.42 -5.43
N VAL A 428 -9.14 -33.04 -4.56
CA VAL A 428 -10.18 -32.05 -4.90
C VAL A 428 -9.56 -30.67 -5.14
N ASN A 429 -8.58 -30.27 -4.33
CA ASN A 429 -7.87 -29.01 -4.48
C ASN A 429 -7.07 -28.97 -5.79
N MET A 430 -6.39 -30.06 -6.17
CA MET A 430 -5.70 -30.15 -7.45
C MET A 430 -6.68 -30.07 -8.62
N CYS A 431 -7.80 -30.80 -8.59
CA CYS A 431 -8.84 -30.71 -9.63
C CYS A 431 -9.39 -29.28 -9.78
N ARG A 432 -9.61 -28.57 -8.67
CA ARG A 432 -10.02 -27.16 -8.68
C ARG A 432 -8.95 -26.28 -9.32
N LEU A 433 -7.69 -26.51 -8.98
CA LEU A 433 -6.57 -25.75 -9.48
C LEU A 433 -6.36 -25.95 -10.99
N LEU A 434 -6.41 -27.19 -11.48
CA LEU A 434 -6.27 -27.52 -12.90
C LEU A 434 -7.32 -26.81 -13.76
N ARG A 435 -8.58 -26.77 -13.29
CA ARG A 435 -9.63 -26.02 -14.00
C ARG A 435 -9.31 -24.53 -14.13
N VAL A 436 -8.75 -23.93 -13.08
CA VAL A 436 -8.34 -22.52 -13.11
C VAL A 436 -7.14 -22.33 -14.03
N LEU A 437 -6.12 -23.18 -13.93
CA LEU A 437 -4.92 -23.12 -14.78
C LEU A 437 -5.31 -23.26 -16.25
N ASN A 438 -6.11 -24.25 -16.62
CA ASN A 438 -6.54 -24.48 -18.00
C ASN A 438 -7.40 -23.31 -18.53
N ALA A 439 -8.27 -22.73 -17.70
CA ALA A 439 -9.06 -21.57 -18.11
C ALA A 439 -8.20 -20.32 -18.40
N VAL A 440 -7.11 -20.14 -17.65
CA VAL A 440 -6.19 -19.00 -17.82
C VAL A 440 -5.16 -19.24 -18.93
N ARG A 441 -4.79 -20.51 -19.16
CA ARG A 441 -3.96 -20.97 -20.27
C ARG A 441 -4.73 -21.08 -21.59
N ASP A 442 -6.05 -20.91 -21.61
CA ASP A 442 -6.80 -20.90 -22.87
C ASP A 442 -6.22 -19.82 -23.81
N PRO A 443 -5.96 -20.09 -25.10
CA PRO A 443 -5.34 -19.14 -26.02
C PRO A 443 -6.08 -17.80 -26.12
N LYS A 444 -7.39 -17.75 -25.83
CA LYS A 444 -8.17 -16.51 -25.79
C LYS A 444 -7.75 -15.61 -24.63
N VAL A 445 -7.35 -16.19 -23.49
CA VAL A 445 -6.81 -15.47 -22.33
C VAL A 445 -5.30 -15.27 -22.48
N GLY A 446 -4.58 -16.33 -22.84
CA GLY A 446 -3.18 -16.30 -23.28
C GLY A 446 -2.17 -16.06 -22.17
N ILE A 447 -2.34 -16.67 -20.99
CA ILE A 447 -1.39 -16.60 -19.87
C ILE A 447 -0.84 -18.01 -19.58
N PRO A 448 0.34 -18.38 -20.11
CA PRO A 448 0.94 -19.71 -19.97
C PRO A 448 1.62 -19.90 -18.60
N ILE A 449 0.88 -19.71 -17.51
CA ILE A 449 1.42 -19.81 -16.15
C ILE A 449 1.58 -21.27 -15.71
N THR A 450 2.71 -21.61 -15.11
CA THR A 450 2.95 -22.94 -14.53
C THR A 450 2.42 -23.03 -13.09
N ILE A 451 2.26 -24.25 -12.57
CA ILE A 451 1.87 -24.43 -11.16
C ILE A 451 2.95 -23.91 -10.20
N THR A 452 4.23 -24.04 -10.57
CA THR A 452 5.37 -23.53 -9.78
C THR A 452 5.30 -22.02 -9.66
N GLN A 453 5.10 -21.32 -10.78
CA GLN A 453 4.95 -19.86 -10.84
C GLN A 453 3.76 -19.41 -10.01
N LEU A 454 2.61 -20.06 -10.16
CA LEU A 454 1.43 -19.74 -9.35
C LEU A 454 1.68 -19.94 -7.86
N ASN A 455 2.46 -20.96 -7.48
CA ASN A 455 2.80 -21.23 -6.08
C ASN A 455 3.75 -20.18 -5.48
N TYR A 456 4.62 -19.60 -6.30
CA TYR A 456 5.59 -18.58 -5.93
C TYR A 456 4.99 -17.16 -5.88
N MET A 457 3.92 -16.90 -6.64
CA MET A 457 3.22 -15.62 -6.58
C MET A 457 2.71 -15.32 -5.17
N LYS A 458 3.07 -14.13 -4.65
CA LYS A 458 2.54 -13.62 -3.37
C LYS A 458 1.01 -13.65 -3.41
N ARG A 459 0.40 -14.28 -2.39
CA ARG A 459 -1.06 -14.50 -2.32
C ARG A 459 -1.61 -15.16 -3.61
N ARG A 460 -1.14 -16.37 -3.92
CA ARG A 460 -1.47 -17.22 -5.10
C ARG A 460 -2.81 -16.91 -5.80
N LYS A 461 -3.90 -16.94 -5.02
CA LYS A 461 -5.28 -16.74 -5.48
C LYS A 461 -5.61 -15.29 -5.87
N GLN A 462 -5.08 -14.29 -5.16
CA GLN A 462 -5.26 -12.88 -5.52
C GLN A 462 -4.37 -12.48 -6.70
N GLY A 463 -3.16 -13.04 -6.79
CA GLY A 463 -2.21 -12.72 -7.87
C GLY A 463 -2.77 -13.05 -9.26
N ILE A 464 -3.39 -14.22 -9.42
CA ILE A 464 -4.03 -14.60 -10.69
C ILE A 464 -5.25 -13.73 -11.00
N LEU A 465 -6.05 -13.39 -9.99
CA LEU A 465 -7.19 -12.48 -10.17
C LEU A 465 -6.72 -11.09 -10.59
N LYS A 466 -5.64 -10.57 -9.99
CA LYS A 466 -5.03 -9.30 -10.36
C LYS A 466 -4.61 -9.28 -11.84
N ARG A 467 -3.93 -10.33 -12.31
CA ARG A 467 -3.55 -10.45 -13.73
C ARG A 467 -4.76 -10.47 -14.68
N LEU A 468 -5.86 -11.12 -14.27
CA LEU A 468 -7.09 -11.16 -15.05
C LEU A 468 -7.83 -9.82 -15.08
N ILE A 469 -7.97 -9.13 -13.94
CA ILE A 469 -8.66 -7.84 -13.87
C ILE A 469 -7.87 -6.74 -14.58
N THR A 470 -6.53 -6.75 -14.52
CA THR A 470 -5.69 -5.81 -15.28
C THR A 470 -5.89 -5.97 -16.79
N ARG A 471 -6.17 -7.19 -17.27
CA ARG A 471 -6.53 -7.50 -18.66
C ARG A 471 -8.02 -7.29 -18.99
N ASN A 472 -8.81 -6.78 -18.06
CA ASN A 472 -10.26 -6.62 -18.17
C ASN A 472 -11.07 -7.93 -18.28
N TYR A 473 -10.51 -9.09 -17.91
CA TYR A 473 -11.23 -10.38 -17.84
C TYR A 473 -12.06 -10.50 -16.55
N TYR A 474 -12.89 -9.49 -16.25
CA TYR A 474 -13.67 -9.40 -15.01
C TYR A 474 -14.63 -10.57 -14.80
N TYR A 475 -15.30 -11.02 -15.86
CA TYR A 475 -16.25 -12.14 -15.77
C TYR A 475 -15.53 -13.44 -15.38
N LEU A 476 -14.43 -13.78 -16.07
CA LEU A 476 -13.64 -14.97 -15.75
C LEU A 476 -13.06 -14.89 -14.34
N ALA A 477 -12.54 -13.73 -13.93
CA ALA A 477 -12.06 -13.50 -12.57
C ALA A 477 -13.16 -13.75 -11.52
N LEU A 478 -14.39 -13.27 -11.75
CA LEU A 478 -15.53 -13.49 -10.85
C LEU A 478 -15.91 -14.98 -10.77
N GLN A 479 -15.93 -15.69 -11.91
CA GLN A 479 -16.22 -17.13 -11.93
C GLN A 479 -15.15 -17.91 -11.16
N ILE A 480 -13.87 -17.58 -11.34
CA ILE A 480 -12.76 -18.20 -10.61
C ILE A 480 -12.86 -17.91 -9.11
N ALA A 481 -13.12 -16.66 -8.71
CA ALA A 481 -13.24 -16.28 -7.30
C ALA A 481 -14.38 -17.04 -6.59
N LYS A 482 -15.56 -17.12 -7.23
CA LYS A 482 -16.70 -17.90 -6.74
C LYS A 482 -16.40 -19.39 -6.68
N TYR A 483 -15.78 -19.93 -7.73
CA TYR A 483 -15.43 -21.35 -7.82
C TYR A 483 -14.42 -21.78 -6.75
N LEU A 484 -13.43 -20.94 -6.47
CA LEU A 484 -12.42 -21.16 -5.42
C LEU A 484 -12.93 -20.81 -4.01
N LYS A 485 -14.17 -20.33 -3.88
CA LYS A 485 -14.80 -19.90 -2.63
C LYS A 485 -13.92 -18.91 -1.85
N LEU A 486 -13.39 -17.91 -2.53
CA LEU A 486 -12.58 -16.89 -1.88
C LEU A 486 -13.44 -16.01 -0.97
N PRO A 487 -12.89 -15.51 0.16
CA PRO A 487 -13.56 -14.48 0.96
C PRO A 487 -13.96 -13.29 0.09
N GLU A 488 -15.14 -12.70 0.33
CA GLU A 488 -15.69 -11.64 -0.53
C GLU A 488 -14.72 -10.48 -0.72
N LYS A 489 -14.07 -10.04 0.37
CA LYS A 489 -13.07 -8.96 0.36
C LYS A 489 -11.91 -9.23 -0.60
N GLU A 490 -11.46 -10.47 -0.73
CA GLU A 490 -10.30 -10.88 -1.54
C GLU A 490 -10.68 -11.39 -2.94
N GLY A 491 -11.95 -11.73 -3.13
CA GLY A 491 -12.51 -12.24 -4.37
C GLY A 491 -13.44 -11.22 -5.03
N THR A 492 -14.74 -11.40 -4.85
CA THR A 492 -15.80 -10.65 -5.54
C THR A 492 -15.68 -9.13 -5.33
N SER A 493 -15.58 -8.67 -4.08
CA SER A 493 -15.52 -7.23 -3.75
C SER A 493 -14.26 -6.58 -4.33
N TYR A 494 -13.11 -7.27 -4.26
CA TYR A 494 -11.86 -6.80 -4.88
C TYR A 494 -12.00 -6.60 -6.40
N ILE A 495 -12.59 -7.58 -7.09
CA ILE A 495 -12.80 -7.51 -8.54
C ILE A 495 -13.78 -6.40 -8.92
N LEU A 496 -14.87 -6.25 -8.15
CA LEU A 496 -15.88 -5.22 -8.40
C LEU A 496 -15.35 -3.80 -8.17
N VAL A 497 -14.54 -3.59 -7.12
CA VAL A 497 -13.88 -2.29 -6.89
C VAL A 497 -12.94 -1.95 -8.04
N HIS A 498 -12.13 -2.90 -8.52
CA HIS A 498 -11.25 -2.65 -9.67
C HIS A 498 -12.05 -2.34 -10.94
N TRP A 499 -13.12 -3.09 -11.20
CA TRP A 499 -14.03 -2.82 -12.32
C TRP A 499 -14.66 -1.42 -12.22
N ALA A 500 -15.10 -1.01 -11.03
CA ALA A 500 -15.65 0.32 -10.81
C ALA A 500 -14.60 1.41 -11.05
N LYS A 501 -13.37 1.25 -10.53
CA LYS A 501 -12.23 2.14 -10.79
C LYS A 501 -11.92 2.26 -12.30
N TYR A 502 -11.95 1.15 -13.02
CA TYR A 502 -11.81 1.15 -14.48
C TYR A 502 -12.96 1.93 -15.16
N LYS A 503 -14.20 1.72 -14.72
CA LYS A 503 -15.39 2.35 -15.31
C LYS A 503 -15.44 3.86 -15.08
N VAL A 504 -15.09 4.33 -13.87
CA VAL A 504 -15.02 5.77 -13.58
C VAL A 504 -13.92 6.47 -14.39
N SER A 505 -12.82 5.75 -14.72
CA SER A 505 -11.73 6.28 -15.55
C SER A 505 -12.10 6.51 -17.02
N GLN A 506 -13.25 6.01 -17.48
CA GLN A 506 -13.73 6.19 -18.84
C GLN A 506 -14.40 7.57 -19.00
N SER A 507 -13.66 8.54 -19.51
CA SER A 507 -14.11 9.94 -19.66
C SER A 507 -15.23 10.14 -20.68
N HIS A 508 -15.39 9.23 -21.64
CA HIS A 508 -16.42 9.31 -22.69
C HIS A 508 -17.83 8.92 -22.22
N LEU A 509 -17.95 8.27 -21.06
CA LEU A 509 -19.23 7.82 -20.53
C LEU A 509 -19.88 8.93 -19.70
N GLU A 510 -21.20 9.05 -19.78
CA GLU A 510 -21.98 10.00 -18.97
C GLU A 510 -21.88 9.67 -17.47
N GLU A 511 -21.62 10.69 -16.65
CA GLU A 511 -21.43 10.53 -15.20
C GLU A 511 -22.62 9.88 -14.49
N GLU A 512 -23.85 10.22 -14.88
CA GLU A 512 -25.05 9.71 -14.21
C GLU A 512 -25.31 8.23 -14.45
N THR A 513 -25.11 7.83 -15.70
CA THR A 513 -25.27 6.44 -16.11
C THR A 513 -24.17 5.59 -15.46
N VAL A 514 -22.93 6.09 -15.39
CA VAL A 514 -21.84 5.41 -14.70
C VAL A 514 -22.14 5.22 -13.21
N ALA A 515 -22.60 6.26 -12.51
CA ALA A 515 -22.93 6.17 -11.09
C ALA A 515 -24.01 5.12 -10.82
N ARG A 516 -25.11 5.14 -11.59
CA ARG A 516 -26.20 4.17 -11.47
C ARG A 516 -25.74 2.74 -11.72
N GLU A 517 -25.02 2.50 -12.82
CA GLU A 517 -24.57 1.15 -13.15
C GLU A 517 -23.55 0.59 -12.15
N ILE A 518 -22.75 1.46 -11.52
CA ILE A 518 -21.85 1.05 -10.43
C ILE A 518 -22.68 0.71 -9.19
N ALA A 519 -23.62 1.57 -8.80
CA ALA A 519 -24.50 1.33 -7.65
C ALA A 519 -25.35 0.07 -7.81
N ASP A 520 -25.92 -0.17 -8.99
CA ASP A 520 -26.73 -1.36 -9.29
C ASP A 520 -25.92 -2.65 -9.17
N LYS A 521 -24.62 -2.61 -9.50
CA LYS A 521 -23.76 -3.80 -9.53
C LYS A 521 -23.03 -4.05 -8.22
N LEU A 522 -22.61 -3.00 -7.52
CA LEU A 522 -21.93 -3.10 -6.23
C LEU A 522 -22.93 -3.20 -5.08
N GLY A 523 -24.08 -2.53 -5.18
CA GLY A 523 -25.10 -2.46 -4.13
C GLY A 523 -24.53 -1.98 -2.78
N TYR A 524 -25.14 -2.43 -1.69
CA TYR A 524 -24.62 -2.28 -0.33
C TYR A 524 -23.80 -3.50 0.11
N SER A 525 -23.08 -4.13 -0.82
CA SER A 525 -22.31 -5.34 -0.53
C SER A 525 -21.26 -5.07 0.55
N SER A 526 -21.20 -5.94 1.56
CA SER A 526 -20.26 -5.80 2.67
C SER A 526 -18.81 -5.79 2.20
N GLY A 527 -18.04 -4.81 2.67
CA GLY A 527 -16.59 -4.72 2.43
C GLY A 527 -16.18 -3.96 1.17
N ILE A 528 -17.11 -3.30 0.47
CA ILE A 528 -16.80 -2.36 -0.62
C ILE A 528 -16.78 -0.93 -0.06
N SER A 529 -15.69 -0.19 -0.30
CA SER A 529 -15.66 1.25 -0.03
C SER A 529 -15.85 2.02 -1.34
N TYR A 530 -16.93 2.79 -1.40
CA TYR A 530 -17.21 3.73 -2.49
C TYR A 530 -16.28 4.93 -2.44
N SER A 531 -15.76 5.29 -1.25
CA SER A 531 -14.77 6.36 -1.10
C SER A 531 -13.51 6.13 -1.94
N GLU A 532 -13.00 4.90 -2.00
CA GLU A 532 -11.86 4.60 -2.87
C GLU A 532 -12.17 4.80 -4.37
N ILE A 533 -13.39 4.45 -4.80
CA ILE A 533 -13.82 4.56 -6.19
C ILE A 533 -14.06 6.04 -6.54
N ALA A 534 -14.67 6.79 -5.62
CA ALA A 534 -14.90 8.23 -5.75
C ALA A 534 -13.59 9.02 -5.78
N SER A 535 -12.59 8.62 -4.98
CA SER A 535 -11.25 9.22 -5.03
C SER A 535 -10.62 9.04 -6.41
N THR A 536 -10.67 7.83 -6.97
CA THR A 536 -10.23 7.60 -8.36
C THR A 536 -11.02 8.44 -9.37
N ALA A 537 -12.34 8.58 -9.22
CA ALA A 537 -13.13 9.45 -10.10
C ALA A 537 -12.67 10.93 -10.01
N SER A 538 -12.32 11.41 -8.83
CA SER A 538 -11.77 12.75 -8.60
C SER A 538 -10.42 12.95 -9.27
N GLU A 539 -9.51 11.97 -9.17
CA GLU A 539 -8.20 11.99 -9.83
C GLU A 539 -8.32 12.12 -11.36
N TYR A 540 -9.37 11.53 -11.95
CA TYR A 540 -9.70 11.68 -13.36
C TYR A 540 -10.49 12.96 -13.69
N GLY A 541 -10.65 13.88 -12.74
CA GLY A 541 -11.34 15.16 -12.91
C GLY A 541 -12.87 15.10 -12.87
N ARG A 542 -13.46 13.94 -12.57
CA ARG A 542 -14.91 13.70 -12.58
C ARG A 542 -15.53 13.94 -11.21
N LYS A 543 -15.45 15.19 -10.72
CA LYS A 543 -15.88 15.57 -9.37
C LYS A 543 -17.35 15.27 -9.09
N LYS A 544 -18.25 15.55 -10.04
CA LYS A 544 -19.69 15.31 -9.88
C LYS A 544 -20.00 13.82 -9.73
N LEU A 545 -19.34 12.96 -10.52
CA LEU A 545 -19.42 11.50 -10.37
C LEU A 545 -18.90 11.06 -8.99
N ALA A 546 -17.77 11.61 -8.54
CA ALA A 546 -17.22 11.28 -7.22
C ALA A 546 -18.21 11.59 -6.09
N ILE A 547 -18.86 12.76 -6.12
CA ILE A 547 -19.88 13.16 -5.14
C ILE A 547 -21.06 12.19 -5.16
N LYS A 548 -21.56 11.82 -6.35
CA LYS A 548 -22.69 10.88 -6.47
C LYS A 548 -22.35 9.47 -5.99
N LEU A 549 -21.12 9.01 -6.21
CA LEU A 549 -20.67 7.71 -5.69
C LEU A 549 -20.56 7.71 -4.17
N LEU A 550 -20.25 8.86 -3.56
CA LEU A 550 -20.18 9.00 -2.10
C LEU A 550 -21.53 8.87 -1.42
N ASP A 551 -22.65 9.10 -2.10
CA ASP A 551 -23.99 8.88 -1.54
C ASP A 551 -24.23 7.40 -1.18
N TYR A 552 -23.49 6.48 -1.81
CA TYR A 552 -23.56 5.04 -1.54
C TYR A 552 -22.52 4.55 -0.52
N GLU A 553 -21.65 5.43 0.01
CA GLU A 553 -20.66 5.06 1.02
C GLU A 553 -21.34 4.82 2.38
N SER A 554 -21.11 3.64 2.94
CA SER A 554 -21.67 3.23 4.23
C SER A 554 -20.99 3.93 5.42
N LYS A 555 -19.71 4.31 5.26
CA LYS A 555 -18.91 4.94 6.32
C LYS A 555 -18.95 6.45 6.21
N ALA A 556 -19.67 7.10 7.12
CA ALA A 556 -19.76 8.56 7.18
C ALA A 556 -18.38 9.23 7.33
N SER A 557 -17.43 8.62 8.04
CA SER A 557 -16.07 9.16 8.19
C SER A 557 -15.34 9.32 6.87
N ASP A 558 -15.38 8.29 6.03
CA ASP A 558 -14.68 8.24 4.74
C ASP A 558 -15.40 9.12 3.71
N GLN A 559 -16.73 9.22 3.82
CA GLN A 559 -17.57 10.10 3.03
C GLN A 559 -17.24 11.58 3.31
N VAL A 560 -17.31 12.00 4.58
CA VAL A 560 -17.05 13.39 5.00
C VAL A 560 -15.62 13.80 4.68
N LYS A 561 -14.64 12.92 4.94
CA LYS A 561 -13.24 13.20 4.66
C LYS A 561 -13.00 13.48 3.17
N LEU A 562 -13.55 12.65 2.28
CA LEU A 562 -13.39 12.85 0.84
C LEU A 562 -14.15 14.09 0.34
N LEU A 563 -15.36 14.38 0.84
CA LEU A 563 -16.07 15.62 0.49
C LEU A 563 -15.25 16.88 0.82
N LEU A 564 -14.57 16.89 1.98
CA LEU A 564 -13.67 17.99 2.37
C LEU A 564 -12.41 18.08 1.49
N GLU A 565 -11.93 16.97 0.95
CA GLU A 565 -10.82 16.95 -0.02
C GLU A 565 -11.27 17.47 -1.40
N LEU A 566 -12.52 17.19 -1.80
CA LEU A 566 -13.14 17.68 -3.03
C LEU A 566 -13.46 19.18 -3.01
N GLY A 567 -13.51 19.79 -1.82
CA GLY A 567 -13.90 21.19 -1.61
C GLY A 567 -15.40 21.39 -1.37
N GLU A 568 -16.16 20.30 -1.21
CA GLU A 568 -17.60 20.30 -0.99
C GLU A 568 -17.93 20.47 0.50
N ASN A 569 -17.73 21.70 0.97
CA ASN A 569 -17.79 22.08 2.37
C ASN A 569 -19.18 21.93 3.01
N THR A 570 -20.23 22.39 2.32
CA THR A 570 -21.61 22.33 2.81
C THR A 570 -22.14 20.89 2.83
N PRO A 571 -21.99 20.07 1.76
CA PRO A 571 -22.33 18.64 1.82
C PRO A 571 -21.57 17.88 2.92
N ALA A 572 -20.28 18.17 3.12
CA ALA A 572 -19.50 17.54 4.18
C ALA A 572 -20.07 17.80 5.58
N LEU A 573 -20.49 19.05 5.84
CA LEU A 573 -21.09 19.43 7.12
C LEU A 573 -22.45 18.76 7.32
N VAL A 574 -23.29 18.72 6.30
CA VAL A 574 -24.59 18.02 6.34
C VAL A 574 -24.38 16.54 6.68
N LYS A 575 -23.48 15.84 5.96
CA LYS A 575 -23.21 14.42 6.19
C LYS A 575 -22.59 14.13 7.56
N ALA A 576 -21.74 15.02 8.07
CA ALA A 576 -21.22 14.90 9.43
C ALA A 576 -22.33 15.03 10.47
N ILE A 577 -23.26 15.97 10.31
CA ILE A 577 -24.40 16.14 11.21
C ILE A 577 -25.34 14.92 11.14
N GLU A 578 -25.66 14.43 9.94
CA GLU A 578 -26.48 13.23 9.72
C GLU A 578 -25.87 11.97 10.37
N SER A 579 -24.55 11.88 10.43
CA SER A 579 -23.85 10.76 11.07
C SER A 579 -24.05 10.68 12.58
N GLY A 580 -24.38 11.81 13.23
CA GLY A 580 -24.48 11.93 14.68
C GLY A 580 -23.13 11.88 15.43
N ASP A 581 -22.01 11.69 14.73
CA ASP A 581 -20.68 11.66 15.32
C ASP A 581 -20.16 13.10 15.55
N THR A 582 -20.03 13.46 16.82
CA THR A 582 -19.61 14.79 17.24
C THR A 582 -18.16 15.09 16.84
N ASP A 583 -17.28 14.08 16.80
CA ASP A 583 -15.88 14.27 16.41
C ASP A 583 -15.76 14.61 14.93
N LEU A 584 -16.53 13.91 14.09
CA LEU A 584 -16.65 14.22 12.65
C LEU A 584 -17.16 15.63 12.40
N VAL A 585 -18.16 16.10 13.17
CA VAL A 585 -18.66 17.47 13.06
C VAL A 585 -17.58 18.49 13.47
N TYR A 586 -16.84 18.25 14.55
CA TYR A 586 -15.72 19.11 14.92
C TYR A 586 -14.61 19.13 13.87
N MET A 587 -14.26 17.98 13.32
CA MET A 587 -13.28 17.88 12.23
C MET A 587 -13.65 18.79 11.06
N VAL A 588 -14.92 18.76 10.65
CA VAL A 588 -15.44 19.63 9.59
C VAL A 588 -15.36 21.10 10.00
N ILE A 589 -15.91 21.47 11.17
CA ILE A 589 -15.94 22.87 11.64
C ILE A 589 -14.52 23.47 11.68
N LEU A 590 -13.55 22.75 12.23
CA LEU A 590 -12.17 23.23 12.34
C LEU A 590 -11.52 23.40 10.95
N LYS A 591 -11.75 22.46 10.04
CA LYS A 591 -11.21 22.53 8.67
C LYS A 591 -11.87 23.64 7.84
N LEU A 592 -13.16 23.89 8.04
CA LEU A 592 -13.87 25.02 7.43
C LEU A 592 -13.32 26.35 7.95
N ARG A 593 -13.08 26.46 9.27
CA ARG A 593 -12.50 27.67 9.88
C ARG A 593 -11.11 28.00 9.34
N GLU A 594 -10.30 26.99 9.02
CA GLU A 594 -8.96 27.18 8.46
C GLU A 594 -9.00 27.61 6.97
N LYS A 595 -9.90 27.03 6.18
CA LYS A 595 -9.92 27.22 4.71
C LYS A 595 -10.84 28.32 4.21
N MET A 596 -11.90 28.66 4.95
CA MET A 596 -12.87 29.67 4.52
C MET A 596 -12.55 31.06 5.08
N PRO A 597 -12.89 32.13 4.35
CA PRO A 597 -12.95 33.47 4.93
C PRO A 597 -13.88 33.50 6.14
N LEU A 598 -13.51 34.28 7.17
CA LEU A 598 -14.22 34.29 8.46
C LEU A 598 -15.71 34.66 8.32
N GLY A 599 -16.05 35.56 7.40
CA GLY A 599 -17.45 35.95 7.12
C GLY A 599 -18.29 34.79 6.58
N ASP A 600 -17.79 34.11 5.55
CA ASP A 600 -18.47 32.99 4.89
C ASP A 600 -18.60 31.79 5.82
N PHE A 601 -17.56 31.54 6.63
CA PHE A 601 -17.58 30.50 7.67
C PHE A 601 -18.71 30.75 8.67
N LYS A 602 -18.79 31.97 9.24
CA LYS A 602 -19.82 32.34 10.21
C LYS A 602 -21.22 32.20 9.62
N MET A 603 -21.42 32.68 8.39
CA MET A 603 -22.70 32.55 7.69
C MET A 603 -23.09 31.09 7.46
N THR A 604 -22.13 30.25 7.09
CA THR A 604 -22.37 28.82 6.84
C THR A 604 -22.75 28.09 8.13
N ILE A 605 -21.97 28.21 9.20
CA ILE A 605 -22.24 27.52 10.47
C ILE A 605 -23.58 27.95 11.08
N ARG A 606 -23.95 29.23 10.92
CA ARG A 606 -25.23 29.76 11.41
C ARG A 606 -26.44 29.04 10.82
N ASN A 607 -26.35 28.63 9.55
CA ASN A 607 -27.43 27.89 8.90
C ASN A 607 -27.62 26.46 9.45
N PHE A 608 -26.69 25.96 10.27
CA PHE A 608 -26.72 24.62 10.86
C PHE A 608 -26.68 24.69 12.39
N PRO A 609 -27.84 24.65 13.08
CA PRO A 609 -27.94 24.85 14.53
C PRO A 609 -27.08 23.91 15.38
N VAL A 610 -26.93 22.65 14.96
CA VAL A 610 -26.08 21.65 15.65
C VAL A 610 -24.60 22.05 15.55
N ALA A 611 -24.15 22.44 14.36
CA ALA A 611 -22.77 22.89 14.14
C ALA A 611 -22.49 24.20 14.89
N GLN A 612 -23.44 25.15 14.89
CA GLN A 612 -23.35 26.39 15.66
C GLN A 612 -23.21 26.12 17.16
N SER A 613 -24.00 25.20 17.71
CA SER A 613 -23.96 24.84 19.13
C SER A 613 -22.62 24.20 19.51
N LEU A 614 -22.10 23.30 18.67
CA LEU A 614 -20.79 22.68 18.88
C LEU A 614 -19.66 23.71 18.74
N TYR A 615 -19.74 24.62 17.76
CA TYR A 615 -18.76 25.69 17.60
C TYR A 615 -18.75 26.66 18.79
N ILE A 616 -19.92 27.03 19.33
CA ILE A 616 -20.04 27.82 20.57
C ILE A 616 -19.36 27.10 21.73
N LYS A 617 -19.58 25.78 21.88
CA LYS A 617 -18.92 24.98 22.92
C LYS A 617 -17.40 24.99 22.76
N TYR A 618 -16.89 24.80 21.54
CA TYR A 618 -15.47 24.88 21.24
C TYR A 618 -14.88 26.28 21.55
N CYS A 619 -15.58 27.34 21.18
CA CYS A 619 -15.15 28.72 21.45
C CYS A 619 -15.11 29.04 22.95
N LYS A 620 -16.01 28.49 23.77
CA LYS A 620 -15.98 28.65 25.23
C LYS A 620 -14.67 28.15 25.86
N GLU A 621 -14.08 27.08 25.31
CA GLU A 621 -12.85 26.48 25.84
C GLU A 621 -11.58 27.08 25.22
N HIS A 622 -11.62 27.44 23.94
CA HIS A 622 -10.42 27.78 23.17
C HIS A 622 -10.35 29.21 22.62
N ASN A 623 -11.47 29.93 22.48
CA ASN A 623 -11.48 31.26 21.87
C ASN A 623 -12.66 32.14 22.33
N THR A 624 -12.47 32.86 23.44
CA THR A 624 -13.49 33.73 24.03
C THR A 624 -13.78 34.99 23.20
N GLN A 625 -12.83 35.46 22.39
CA GLN A 625 -13.04 36.60 21.50
C GLN A 625 -14.05 36.26 20.39
N ALA A 626 -13.86 35.12 19.72
CA ALA A 626 -14.82 34.66 18.71
C ALA A 626 -16.20 34.39 19.32
N LEU A 627 -16.26 33.88 20.56
CA LEU A 627 -17.51 33.68 21.29
C LEU A 627 -18.27 35.00 21.51
N ASN A 628 -17.57 36.06 21.92
CA ASN A 628 -18.18 37.38 22.10
C ASN A 628 -18.73 37.95 20.80
N GLU A 629 -18.03 37.76 19.69
CA GLU A 629 -18.52 38.19 18.37
C GLU A 629 -19.80 37.45 17.98
N ILE A 630 -19.91 36.14 18.27
CA ILE A 630 -21.12 35.35 18.00
C ILE A 630 -22.31 35.89 18.82
N TYR A 631 -22.11 36.17 20.11
CA TYR A 631 -23.20 36.69 20.95
C TYR A 631 -23.69 38.08 20.51
N ILE A 632 -22.79 38.95 20.06
CA ILE A 632 -23.17 40.25 19.49
C ILE A 632 -23.98 40.06 18.21
N GLN A 633 -23.60 39.09 17.37
CA GLN A 633 -24.28 38.84 16.09
C GLN A 633 -25.68 38.22 16.26
N GLU A 634 -25.89 37.41 17.30
CA GLU A 634 -27.19 36.79 17.60
C GLU A 634 -28.04 37.60 18.61
N ASP A 635 -27.61 38.81 18.98
CA ASP A 635 -28.23 39.66 20.01
C ASP A 635 -28.38 38.98 21.40
N ASP A 636 -27.58 37.95 21.69
CA ASP A 636 -27.57 37.27 22.99
C ASP A 636 -26.63 37.96 23.98
N PHE A 637 -27.01 39.18 24.38
CA PHE A 637 -26.24 39.96 25.33
C PHE A 637 -26.24 39.37 26.76
N SER A 638 -27.15 38.44 27.05
CA SER A 638 -27.21 37.79 28.37
C SER A 638 -26.11 36.74 28.49
N ALA A 639 -25.94 35.86 27.50
CA ALA A 639 -24.83 34.91 27.47
C ALA A 639 -23.46 35.60 27.37
N GLN A 640 -23.39 36.76 26.69
CA GLN A 640 -22.20 37.60 26.69
C GLN A 640 -21.83 38.09 28.11
N ALA A 641 -22.81 38.61 28.85
CA ALA A 641 -22.59 39.10 30.20
C ALA A 641 -22.18 37.97 31.17
N GLU A 642 -22.80 36.79 31.06
CA GLU A 642 -22.42 35.60 31.83
C GLU A 642 -20.97 35.18 31.56
N THR A 643 -20.51 35.27 30.31
CA THR A 643 -19.13 34.95 29.94
C THR A 643 -18.15 35.92 30.61
N PHE A 644 -18.43 37.23 30.58
CA PHE A 644 -17.61 38.21 31.30
C PHE A 644 -17.60 37.98 32.81
N ILE A 645 -18.73 37.55 33.40
CA ILE A 645 -18.80 37.20 34.82
C ILE A 645 -17.91 35.99 35.11
N LEU A 646 -18.00 34.92 34.33
CA LEU A 646 -17.16 33.73 34.49
C LEU A 646 -15.67 34.07 34.35
N GLU A 647 -15.30 34.92 33.38
CA GLU A 647 -13.92 35.40 33.24
C GLU A 647 -13.46 36.24 34.43
N SER A 648 -14.36 37.02 35.06
CA SER A 648 -14.06 37.83 36.25
C SER A 648 -13.79 36.98 37.51
N LEU A 649 -14.24 35.73 37.51
CA LEU A 649 -14.02 34.76 38.58
C LEU A 649 -12.70 33.99 38.41
N ASP A 650 -12.03 34.09 37.26
CA ASP A 650 -10.71 33.51 37.06
C ASP A 650 -9.65 34.31 37.85
N ASN A 651 -9.00 33.62 38.81
CA ASN A 651 -7.95 34.19 39.65
C ASN A 651 -6.78 34.78 38.83
N LYS A 652 -6.51 34.26 37.62
CA LYS A 652 -5.47 34.79 36.72
C LYS A 652 -5.80 36.19 36.20
N LYS A 653 -7.09 36.55 36.12
CA LYS A 653 -7.59 37.82 35.57
C LYS A 653 -8.05 38.80 36.66
N ASN A 654 -7.64 38.61 37.91
CA ASN A 654 -8.13 39.42 39.04
C ASN A 654 -7.89 40.94 38.88
N HIS A 655 -6.83 41.34 38.17
CA HIS A 655 -6.54 42.74 37.86
C HIS A 655 -7.55 43.38 36.87
N MET A 656 -8.24 42.59 36.05
CA MET A 656 -9.26 43.04 35.10
C MET A 656 -10.70 42.89 35.61
N LYS A 657 -10.87 42.44 36.86
CA LYS A 657 -12.18 42.07 37.42
C LYS A 657 -13.21 43.20 37.34
N ASP A 658 -12.82 44.43 37.66
CA ASP A 658 -13.72 45.59 37.62
C ASP A 658 -14.14 45.92 36.17
N ALA A 659 -13.20 45.82 35.23
CA ALA A 659 -13.46 46.08 33.81
C ALA A 659 -14.38 45.02 33.19
N LEU A 660 -14.18 43.74 33.54
CA LEU A 660 -15.01 42.62 33.11
C LEU A 660 -16.44 42.74 33.65
N LEU A 661 -16.61 43.07 34.93
CA LEU A 661 -17.94 43.28 35.53
C LEU A 661 -18.64 44.52 34.96
N THR A 662 -17.90 45.58 34.63
CA THR A 662 -18.44 46.75 33.94
C THR A 662 -18.89 46.36 32.51
N SER A 663 -18.11 45.54 31.82
CA SER A 663 -18.48 45.01 30.49
C SER A 663 -19.72 44.11 30.55
N ALA A 664 -19.85 43.29 31.60
CA ALA A 664 -21.06 42.49 31.86
C ALA A 664 -22.29 43.37 32.12
N GLN A 665 -22.12 44.47 32.88
CA GLN A 665 -23.17 45.44 33.13
C GLN A 665 -23.65 46.11 31.83
N GLU A 666 -22.73 46.52 30.96
CA GLU A 666 -23.05 47.11 29.65
C GLU A 666 -23.80 46.11 28.75
N ALA A 667 -23.39 44.84 28.75
CA ALA A 667 -24.06 43.79 28.01
C ALA A 667 -25.50 43.55 28.52
N TYR A 668 -25.71 43.41 29.84
CA TYR A 668 -27.06 43.31 30.39
C TYR A 668 -27.93 44.55 30.13
N LYS A 669 -27.33 45.74 30.09
CA LYS A 669 -28.01 46.98 29.73
C LYS A 669 -28.48 46.95 28.28
N LYS A 670 -27.65 46.48 27.34
CA LYS A 670 -28.04 46.24 25.94
C LYS A 670 -29.15 45.20 25.82
N GLY A 671 -29.06 44.12 26.62
CA GLY A 671 -30.08 43.07 26.71
C GLY A 671 -31.34 43.44 27.51
N ARG A 672 -31.47 44.69 28.00
CA ARG A 672 -32.61 45.21 28.79
C ARG A 672 -32.93 44.35 30.02
N LYS A 673 -31.90 43.90 30.75
CA LYS A 673 -32.04 43.13 31.99
C LYS A 673 -31.70 43.95 33.23
N ASP A 674 -32.61 44.85 33.63
CA ASP A 674 -32.36 45.86 34.69
C ASP A 674 -31.93 45.26 36.04
N LEU A 675 -32.49 44.11 36.42
CA LEU A 675 -32.10 43.42 37.66
C LEU A 675 -30.61 43.04 37.64
N TYR A 676 -30.13 42.44 36.55
CA TYR A 676 -28.73 42.01 36.45
C TYR A 676 -27.78 43.21 36.32
N VAL A 677 -28.22 44.30 35.69
CA VAL A 677 -27.46 45.57 35.68
C VAL A 677 -27.25 46.09 37.09
N ALA A 678 -28.31 46.11 37.92
CA ALA A 678 -28.21 46.53 39.32
C ALA A 678 -27.29 45.60 40.14
N MET A 679 -27.37 44.28 39.92
CA MET A 679 -26.50 43.32 40.59
C MET A 679 -25.02 43.48 40.21
N CYS A 680 -24.70 43.74 38.94
CA CYS A 680 -23.34 44.02 38.50
C CYS A 680 -22.82 45.34 39.11
N ASP A 681 -23.65 46.39 39.14
CA ASP A 681 -23.32 47.68 39.74
C ASP A 681 -23.02 47.57 41.24
N GLU A 682 -23.87 46.86 41.99
CA GLU A 682 -23.64 46.58 43.42
C GLU A 682 -22.36 45.75 43.64
N SER A 683 -22.07 44.79 42.75
CA SER A 683 -20.87 43.97 42.84
C SER A 683 -19.58 44.78 42.61
N VAL A 684 -19.57 45.68 41.63
CA VAL A 684 -18.43 46.59 41.37
C VAL A 684 -18.26 47.57 42.54
N LYS A 685 -19.35 48.13 43.07
CA LYS A 685 -19.32 48.99 44.27
C LYS A 685 -18.74 48.26 45.48
N LEU A 686 -19.11 47.00 45.69
CA LEU A 686 -18.60 46.19 46.79
C LEU A 686 -17.10 45.93 46.67
N ILE A 687 -16.62 45.55 45.47
CA ILE A 687 -15.20 45.28 45.25
C ILE A 687 -14.36 46.54 45.44
N ARG A 688 -14.81 47.69 44.93
CA ARG A 688 -14.12 48.98 45.13
C ARG A 688 -14.06 49.35 46.61
N PHE A 689 -15.17 49.21 47.34
CA PHE A 689 -15.20 49.45 48.78
C PHE A 689 -14.24 48.51 49.53
N GLN A 690 -14.24 47.21 49.21
CA GLN A 690 -13.34 46.23 49.83
C GLN A 690 -11.87 46.57 49.58
N ARG A 691 -11.52 47.01 48.37
CA ARG A 691 -10.16 47.46 48.02
C ARG A 691 -9.75 48.70 48.80
N GLU A 692 -10.63 49.71 48.87
CA GLU A 692 -10.37 50.92 49.67
C GLU A 692 -10.14 50.61 51.15
N VAL A 693 -10.86 49.62 51.71
CA VAL A 693 -10.68 49.19 53.10
C VAL A 693 -9.36 48.46 53.30
N GLU A 694 -8.96 47.59 52.36
CA GLU A 694 -7.64 46.94 52.39
C GLU A 694 -6.49 47.96 52.30
N ASP A 695 -6.64 49.00 51.46
CA ASP A 695 -5.64 50.07 51.31
C ASP A 695 -5.55 51.00 52.54
N LYS A 696 -6.71 51.35 53.13
CA LYS A 696 -6.80 52.26 54.30
C LYS A 696 -6.37 51.60 55.61
N ILE A 697 -6.33 50.27 55.69
CA ILE A 697 -5.95 49.52 56.89
C ILE A 697 -4.77 48.57 56.58
N PRO A 698 -3.54 49.11 56.41
CA PRO A 698 -2.37 48.31 56.08
C PRO A 698 -1.99 47.39 57.26
N GLY A 699 -1.76 46.10 56.99
CA GLY A 699 -1.27 45.14 57.99
C GLY A 699 -2.28 44.11 58.51
N THR A 700 -3.52 44.13 58.01
CA THR A 700 -4.49 43.07 58.30
C THR A 700 -4.15 41.78 57.52
N LYS A 701 -4.00 40.64 58.21
CA LYS A 701 -3.89 39.31 57.56
C LYS A 701 -5.17 38.89 56.82
N THR A 702 -6.24 39.66 56.94
CA THR A 702 -7.60 39.35 56.50
C THR A 702 -7.90 39.97 55.14
N LYS A 703 -8.08 39.13 54.12
CA LYS A 703 -8.52 39.56 52.78
C LYS A 703 -10.03 39.85 52.77
N PHE A 704 -10.40 41.07 52.42
CA PHE A 704 -11.77 41.54 52.19
C PHE A 704 -12.24 41.32 50.75
N ILE A 705 -11.36 41.46 49.76
CA ILE A 705 -11.74 41.32 48.34
C ILE A 705 -12.33 39.93 48.08
N GLY A 706 -13.52 39.90 47.49
CA GLY A 706 -14.24 38.67 47.12
C GLY A 706 -15.15 38.09 48.21
N LYS A 707 -15.27 38.76 49.36
CA LYS A 707 -16.25 38.42 50.39
C LYS A 707 -17.65 38.92 50.01
N SER A 708 -18.68 38.23 50.52
CA SER A 708 -20.07 38.68 50.36
C SER A 708 -20.33 39.94 51.18
N VAL A 709 -21.38 40.71 50.87
CA VAL A 709 -21.82 41.86 51.69
C VAL A 709 -21.97 41.47 53.16
N HIS A 710 -22.48 40.28 53.44
CA HIS A 710 -22.62 39.75 54.80
C HIS A 710 -21.27 39.52 55.49
N ASP A 711 -20.34 38.86 54.81
CA ASP A 711 -19.02 38.55 55.37
C ASP A 711 -18.14 39.80 55.50
N THR A 712 -18.22 40.74 54.56
CA THR A 712 -17.56 42.04 54.66
C THR A 712 -18.08 42.82 55.86
N CYS A 713 -19.41 42.88 56.05
CA CYS A 713 -19.99 43.52 57.23
C CYS A 713 -19.52 42.85 58.53
N LYS A 714 -19.41 41.51 58.54
CA LYS A 714 -18.92 40.76 59.69
C LYS A 714 -17.46 41.05 60.00
N LEU A 715 -16.59 41.07 58.99
CA LEU A 715 -15.17 41.39 59.15
C LEU A 715 -14.96 42.81 59.67
N LEU A 716 -15.71 43.79 59.18
CA LEU A 716 -15.65 45.17 59.67
C LEU A 716 -16.10 45.28 61.15
N LEU A 717 -17.16 44.55 61.53
CA LEU A 717 -17.59 44.43 62.93
C LEU A 717 -16.53 43.74 63.79
N ASP A 718 -15.90 42.69 63.25
CA ASP A 718 -14.83 41.94 63.93
C ASP A 718 -13.59 42.83 64.18
N MET A 719 -13.34 43.82 63.33
CA MET A 719 -12.26 44.82 63.47
C MET A 719 -12.64 46.04 64.31
N LYS A 720 -13.88 46.12 64.80
CA LYS A 720 -14.42 47.24 65.62
C LYS A 720 -14.47 48.60 64.92
N GLU A 721 -14.49 48.62 63.59
CA GLU A 721 -14.59 49.85 62.78
C GLU A 721 -16.04 50.35 62.67
N THR A 722 -16.61 50.82 63.79
CA THR A 722 -18.04 51.14 63.93
C THR A 722 -18.55 52.17 62.91
N LYS A 723 -17.74 53.19 62.58
CA LYS A 723 -18.10 54.23 61.60
C LYS A 723 -18.17 53.67 60.17
N LEU A 724 -17.24 52.81 59.78
CA LEU A 724 -17.24 52.18 58.46
C LEU A 724 -18.37 51.16 58.31
N VAL A 725 -18.70 50.43 59.39
CA VAL A 725 -19.82 49.49 59.43
C VAL A 725 -21.16 50.19 59.20
N GLU A 726 -21.42 51.32 59.86
CA GLU A 726 -22.67 52.06 59.69
C GLU A 726 -22.79 52.65 58.28
N LYS A 727 -21.69 53.20 57.75
CA LYS A 727 -21.63 53.65 56.36
C LYS A 727 -21.93 52.51 55.39
N PHE A 728 -21.25 51.37 55.54
CA PHE A 728 -21.45 50.18 54.69
C PHE A 728 -22.88 49.61 54.77
N LYS A 729 -23.48 49.60 55.96
CA LYS A 729 -24.89 49.19 56.16
C LYS A 729 -25.84 50.05 55.33
N ASN A 730 -25.64 51.37 55.34
CA ASN A 730 -26.48 52.32 54.62
C ASN A 730 -26.24 52.23 53.11
N ASP A 731 -24.98 52.14 52.68
CA ASP A 731 -24.58 52.10 51.27
C ASP A 731 -25.13 50.84 50.54
N PHE A 732 -25.11 49.67 51.20
CA PHE A 732 -25.62 48.40 50.66
C PHE A 732 -27.04 48.04 51.15
N LYS A 733 -27.73 48.97 51.82
CA LYS A 733 -29.11 48.82 52.32
C LYS A 733 -29.34 47.49 53.04
N ILE A 734 -28.41 47.07 53.90
CA ILE A 734 -28.49 45.78 54.60
C ILE A 734 -29.74 45.80 55.52
N PRO A 735 -30.68 44.83 55.37
CA PRO A 735 -31.88 44.81 56.19
C PRO A 735 -31.54 44.83 57.69
N GLU A 736 -32.24 45.66 58.46
CA GLU A 736 -32.06 45.84 59.91
C GLU A 736 -31.90 44.48 60.63
N LYS A 737 -32.83 43.55 60.38
CA LYS A 737 -32.78 42.19 60.94
C LYS A 737 -31.47 41.47 60.63
N ARG A 738 -31.01 41.49 59.38
CA ARG A 738 -29.77 40.80 58.96
C ARG A 738 -28.53 41.45 59.56
N TYR A 739 -28.47 42.78 59.61
CA TYR A 739 -27.38 43.53 60.24
C TYR A 739 -27.22 43.17 61.72
N TRP A 740 -28.33 43.19 62.48
CA TRP A 740 -28.32 42.83 63.90
C TRP A 740 -27.86 41.39 64.11
N TRP A 741 -28.27 40.47 63.24
CA TRP A 741 -27.83 39.09 63.30
C TRP A 741 -26.32 38.93 63.11
N VAL A 742 -25.71 39.70 62.21
CA VAL A 742 -24.25 39.71 62.02
C VAL A 742 -23.54 40.31 63.23
N LYS A 743 -24.08 41.41 63.76
CA LYS A 743 -23.52 42.12 64.92
C LYS A 743 -23.52 41.26 66.18
N ILE A 744 -24.60 40.54 66.46
CA ILE A 744 -24.68 39.61 67.60
C ILE A 744 -23.64 38.48 67.46
N ASP A 745 -23.50 37.91 66.26
CA ASP A 745 -22.55 36.83 65.99
C ASP A 745 -21.09 37.28 66.14
N SER A 746 -20.77 38.50 65.70
CA SER A 746 -19.45 39.12 65.89
C SER A 746 -19.15 39.41 67.37
N LEU A 747 -20.09 40.04 68.10
CA LEU A 747 -19.96 40.33 69.53
C LEU A 747 -19.79 39.07 70.39
N ALA A 748 -20.52 38.00 70.05
CA ALA A 748 -20.40 36.70 70.71
C ALA A 748 -19.02 36.08 70.51
N LYS A 749 -18.47 36.11 69.27
CA LYS A 749 -17.11 35.63 68.98
C LYS A 749 -16.03 36.43 69.71
N GLN A 750 -16.20 37.74 69.83
CA GLN A 750 -15.27 38.62 70.54
C GLN A 750 -15.37 38.53 72.08
N LYS A 751 -16.32 37.74 72.62
CA LYS A 751 -16.64 37.65 74.06
C LYS A 751 -16.95 39.02 74.70
N ASN A 752 -17.45 39.98 73.92
CA ASN A 752 -17.75 41.33 74.40
C ASN A 752 -19.17 41.38 75.00
N TRP A 753 -19.32 40.75 76.17
CA TRP A 753 -20.62 40.54 76.83
C TRP A 753 -21.26 41.81 77.40
N THR A 754 -20.49 42.88 77.56
CA THR A 754 -20.96 44.18 78.07
C THR A 754 -21.81 44.93 77.04
N GLU A 755 -21.32 45.05 75.80
CA GLU A 755 -22.10 45.60 74.68
C GLU A 755 -23.25 44.69 74.26
N TRP A 756 -23.11 43.37 74.44
CA TRP A 756 -24.20 42.43 74.20
C TRP A 756 -25.34 42.59 75.22
N LYS A 757 -25.02 42.79 76.51
CA LYS A 757 -26.01 43.08 77.57
C LYS A 757 -26.70 44.42 77.40
N SER A 758 -25.99 45.47 76.96
CA SER A 758 -26.64 46.76 76.67
C SER A 758 -27.58 46.65 75.46
N PHE A 759 -27.22 45.85 74.46
CA PHE A 759 -28.06 45.57 73.29
C PHE A 759 -29.38 44.84 73.64
N LEU A 760 -29.33 43.82 74.51
CA LEU A 760 -30.53 43.08 74.95
C LEU A 760 -31.55 43.96 75.70
N LYS A 761 -31.11 45.08 76.30
CA LYS A 761 -31.99 46.01 77.02
C LYS A 761 -32.71 47.01 76.10
N LEU A 762 -32.23 47.22 74.88
CA LEU A 762 -32.66 48.33 74.01
C LEU A 762 -33.72 47.96 72.97
N ARG A 763 -33.96 46.67 72.65
CA ARG A 763 -34.88 46.25 71.55
C ARG A 763 -35.62 44.93 71.80
N SER A 764 -36.75 44.73 71.09
CA SER A 764 -37.68 43.60 71.29
C SER A 764 -37.08 42.22 70.97
N LEU A 765 -37.41 41.24 71.81
CA LEU A 765 -36.85 39.87 71.82
C LEU A 765 -37.06 39.07 70.52
N GLN A 766 -38.04 39.41 69.67
CA GLN A 766 -38.41 38.63 68.48
C GLN A 766 -37.32 38.56 67.40
N LEU A 767 -36.35 39.47 67.41
CA LEU A 767 -35.23 39.48 66.46
C LEU A 767 -34.04 38.61 66.89
N VAL A 768 -33.98 38.19 68.16
CA VAL A 768 -32.76 37.69 68.83
C VAL A 768 -32.86 36.20 69.23
N THR A 769 -34.07 35.66 69.31
CA THR A 769 -34.38 34.31 69.82
C THR A 769 -33.66 33.13 69.15
N PRO A 770 -33.46 33.07 67.81
CA PRO A 770 -32.89 31.87 67.18
C PRO A 770 -31.39 31.63 67.45
N ARG A 771 -30.63 32.63 67.92
CA ARG A 771 -29.18 32.53 68.16
C ARG A 771 -28.76 32.78 69.60
N LEU A 772 -29.67 33.25 70.46
CA LEU A 772 -29.49 33.20 71.93
C LEU A 772 -29.19 31.76 72.36
N SER A 773 -29.90 30.77 71.78
CA SER A 773 -29.63 29.34 71.98
C SER A 773 -28.21 28.92 71.57
N MET A 774 -27.69 29.37 70.43
CA MET A 774 -26.32 29.01 69.97
C MET A 774 -25.21 29.71 70.74
N CYS A 775 -25.36 30.98 71.13
CA CYS A 775 -24.36 31.67 71.95
C CYS A 775 -24.33 31.07 73.36
N VAL A 776 -25.49 30.70 73.92
CA VAL A 776 -25.58 29.96 75.18
C VAL A 776 -24.91 28.57 75.02
N TYR A 777 -25.17 27.84 73.93
CA TYR A 777 -24.53 26.54 73.67
C TYR A 777 -22.99 26.60 73.56
N SER A 778 -22.43 27.58 72.84
CA SER A 778 -20.96 27.70 72.71
C SER A 778 -20.28 28.13 74.01
N THR A 779 -20.99 28.88 74.85
CA THR A 779 -20.50 29.31 76.17
C THR A 779 -20.57 28.16 77.16
N ILE A 780 -21.59 27.30 77.07
CA ILE A 780 -21.75 26.09 77.89
C ILE A 780 -20.70 25.02 77.54
N THR A 781 -20.33 24.83 76.26
CA THR A 781 -19.31 23.83 75.88
C THR A 781 -17.87 24.17 76.31
N GLY A 782 -17.61 25.40 76.78
CA GLY A 782 -16.29 25.84 77.26
C GLY A 782 -16.08 25.78 78.77
N GLN A 783 -17.13 25.52 79.56
CA GLN A 783 -17.05 25.29 81.00
C GLN A 783 -17.65 23.93 81.32
N LYS A 784 -16.75 23.00 81.64
CA LYS A 784 -16.95 21.61 82.09
C LYS A 784 -18.38 21.25 82.53
N LEU A 785 -18.91 20.22 81.87
CA LEU A 785 -19.88 19.26 82.39
C LEU A 785 -19.57 18.90 83.85
N SER A 786 -20.40 19.39 84.77
CA SER A 786 -20.62 18.75 86.07
C SER A 786 -22.10 18.81 86.39
N ASN A 787 -22.73 17.65 86.18
CA ASN A 787 -24.04 17.19 86.62
C ASN A 787 -25.29 17.67 85.86
N ILE A 788 -25.95 16.62 85.33
CA ILE A 788 -27.29 16.48 84.75
C ILE A 788 -27.39 16.81 83.26
#